data_AF-A0A7X8Z2B6-F1
#
_entry.id   AF-A0A7X8Z2B6-F1
#
_cell.length_a   1.000
_cell.length_b   1.000
_cell.length_c   1.000
_cell.angle_alpha   90.00
_cell.angle_beta   90.00
_cell.angle_gamma   90.00
#
_symmetry.space_group_name_H-M   'P 1'
#
loop_
_entity.id
_entity.type
_entity.pdbx_description
1 polymer ?
#
loop_
_entity_poly.entity_id
_entity_poly.type
_entity_poly.pdbx_seq_one_letter_code
_entity_poly.pdbx_strand_id
1 'polypeptide(L)'
;MYSYPITCYPVMNNCIIWGNICGDGTQVRGGSTTIQYSCIQGGWSGAGGNNITSDPLFADPDGPDGIAGTSDDNLRLLPGSPCIDAGANHLVPADIVDLDGDGNTSEPIPFDRDGDPRFRDDPTAPDRGAGTAPIVDMGAYESPKHSVLVSSKTVIVPEEGSASFTVSMAADPGELIHVHVDTIGDPDISITSDPVLVFDSSNYSIPQEVSLAAAKDMDTLDGKTVVRLMIGGIIVGGTLAIEQDNDTRILFVKASAQGFNDGSSRENAFTSLQDALAAATELGAEIWVAAGIYKPDVGQQQTPGDRQESFTLRNGVALYGGFAGYESELNQRDPSQHQTILSGDLAGNDGDNFVNYEDNSYSVVYSTQNDHTAIIDGFVITAGNANGPSFGYQYGGGIYIFEKSNPLIRDCFLLHNMAYYGGGIYCGYDCSPTFYNCQITSNISSNIGGGAYLSSLGVPRFYNCLFAMNESGSTGGALTTFCISPEFVNCTVVNNQAVTCGGIYSGYNSHVKISNSILWSNSGEQISGTATVRYSCIQGGRRGVGNISSDPLFVDDDSDWVLRTNSPCIDAGDNAAVPEGIMTDLAGNPRFIDEPNTPNTGIGLPPIVDMGAYEYDPSNYPPRNSFVNIHAVGANDGTSWADAYNHLQDAFAEAASSPVEIYAIWVAAGTYRPDEGADQIPGNRQASFTLLDGVAVYGGFAGNETALDQRDPAANVTILSGDIGVPGDNSDNSLHVVIGSGTDATAVLAGFTITAGNANGSVAPHNSGGGLYISSGSPTINNCVFIANATIGNGAGLYLYSSSPKIANTSFLNNTSLYYGGAIYNRYYSSLTLINCLLAGNTAKLGAAVSSSAGSSATLLNCTISQNTATTTQSGLRPQPNSF
;
A
#
# COMPACT_ATOMS: atom_id res chain seq x y z
N MET A 1 -69.87 34.67 -4.07
CA MET A 1 -70.13 34.92 -2.61
C MET A 1 -71.64 35.07 -2.35
N TYR A 2 -72.21 34.52 -1.27
CA TYR A 2 -73.66 34.58 -0.95
C TYR A 2 -73.91 35.14 0.47
N SER A 3 -74.65 36.24 0.61
CA SER A 3 -75.06 36.80 1.92
C SER A 3 -76.58 36.70 2.11
N TYR A 4 -77.03 36.03 3.18
CA TYR A 4 -78.45 35.99 3.57
C TYR A 4 -78.95 37.40 3.95
N PRO A 5 -80.18 37.79 3.55
CA PRO A 5 -80.65 39.13 3.86
C PRO A 5 -80.93 39.22 5.37
N ILE A 6 -80.44 40.30 5.98
CA ILE A 6 -80.87 40.93 7.25
C ILE A 6 -79.83 40.96 8.40
N THR A 7 -78.67 40.27 8.38
CA THR A 7 -77.65 40.45 9.47
C THR A 7 -76.16 40.51 9.11
N CYS A 8 -75.76 40.48 7.83
CA CYS A 8 -74.33 40.60 7.44
C CYS A 8 -74.11 41.64 6.33
N TYR A 9 -73.11 42.51 6.49
CA TYR A 9 -72.74 43.60 5.57
C TYR A 9 -71.26 43.50 5.16
N PRO A 10 -70.89 42.55 4.28
CA PRO A 10 -69.51 42.46 3.82
C PRO A 10 -69.12 43.70 3.01
N VAL A 11 -67.90 44.19 3.23
CA VAL A 11 -67.29 45.31 2.50
C VAL A 11 -66.05 44.80 1.78
N MET A 12 -65.91 45.11 0.49
CA MET A 12 -64.73 44.79 -0.31
C MET A 12 -64.19 46.04 -0.97
N ASN A 13 -62.91 46.30 -0.78
CA ASN A 13 -62.19 47.44 -1.32
C ASN A 13 -60.91 46.95 -2.00
N ASN A 14 -60.53 47.53 -3.14
CA ASN A 14 -59.27 47.23 -3.83
C ASN A 14 -59.08 45.73 -4.15
N CYS A 15 -60.16 45.02 -4.44
CA CYS A 15 -60.15 43.58 -4.66
C CYS A 15 -60.26 43.23 -6.15
N ILE A 16 -59.74 42.06 -6.54
CA ILE A 16 -60.04 41.44 -7.84
C ILE A 16 -60.85 40.16 -7.60
N ILE A 17 -62.00 40.05 -8.26
CA ILE A 17 -62.89 38.88 -8.27
C ILE A 17 -63.05 38.44 -9.72
N TRP A 18 -62.21 37.49 -10.12
CA TRP A 18 -62.10 37.05 -11.51
C TRP A 18 -61.82 35.56 -11.57
N GLY A 19 -62.32 34.88 -12.60
CA GLY A 19 -62.07 33.46 -12.84
C GLY A 19 -62.98 32.48 -12.08
N ASN A 20 -63.92 32.93 -11.23
CA ASN A 20 -64.79 31.99 -10.50
C ASN A 20 -65.98 31.52 -11.35
N ILE A 21 -66.42 30.26 -11.16
CA ILE A 21 -67.55 29.68 -11.90
C ILE A 21 -68.66 29.28 -10.91
N CYS A 22 -69.88 29.81 -11.09
CA CYS A 22 -71.09 29.36 -10.40
C CYS A 22 -72.23 29.13 -11.39
N GLY A 23 -73.13 28.18 -11.10
CA GLY A 23 -74.14 27.70 -12.05
C GLY A 23 -75.19 28.73 -12.53
N ASP A 24 -75.24 29.93 -11.94
CA ASP A 24 -76.11 31.05 -12.34
C ASP A 24 -75.35 32.27 -12.90
N GLY A 25 -74.02 32.17 -13.08
CA GLY A 25 -73.19 33.15 -13.79
C GLY A 25 -72.90 34.47 -13.07
N THR A 26 -73.30 34.66 -11.81
CA THR A 26 -73.06 35.91 -11.06
C THR A 26 -72.01 35.73 -9.97
N GLN A 27 -70.88 36.44 -10.04
CA GLN A 27 -69.75 36.32 -9.09
C GLN A 27 -70.12 36.64 -7.63
N VAL A 28 -71.04 37.60 -7.42
CA VAL A 28 -71.48 38.06 -6.09
C VAL A 28 -73.01 38.14 -6.03
N ARG A 29 -73.64 37.53 -5.02
CA ARG A 29 -75.10 37.50 -4.85
C ARG A 29 -75.49 37.94 -3.42
N GLY A 30 -76.13 39.10 -3.28
CA GLY A 30 -76.61 39.63 -1.99
C GLY A 30 -76.94 41.12 -2.03
N GLY A 31 -78.01 41.56 -1.34
CA GLY A 31 -78.50 42.96 -1.42
C GLY A 31 -77.87 43.95 -0.43
N SER A 32 -77.03 43.49 0.51
CA SER A 32 -76.47 44.29 1.61
C SER A 32 -74.93 44.41 1.60
N THR A 33 -74.26 43.95 0.54
CA THR A 33 -72.79 44.07 0.35
C THR A 33 -72.41 45.44 -0.23
N THR A 34 -71.30 46.01 0.22
CA THR A 34 -70.69 47.19 -0.42
C THR A 34 -69.38 46.80 -1.10
N ILE A 35 -69.25 47.05 -2.41
CA ILE A 35 -68.01 46.79 -3.17
C ILE A 35 -67.60 48.05 -3.91
N GLN A 36 -66.36 48.49 -3.75
CA GLN A 36 -65.83 49.70 -4.36
C GLN A 36 -64.36 49.55 -4.75
N TYR A 37 -63.91 50.31 -5.76
CA TYR A 37 -62.54 50.26 -6.31
C TYR A 37 -62.04 48.82 -6.52
N SER A 38 -62.89 47.95 -7.07
CA SER A 38 -62.58 46.54 -7.26
C SER A 38 -62.85 46.09 -8.70
N CYS A 39 -62.11 45.10 -9.18
CA CYS A 39 -62.30 44.50 -10.50
C CYS A 39 -63.13 43.22 -10.39
N ILE A 40 -64.28 43.16 -11.08
CA ILE A 40 -65.26 42.09 -10.90
C ILE A 40 -65.74 41.58 -12.25
N GLN A 41 -65.54 40.29 -12.49
CA GLN A 41 -65.99 39.63 -13.71
C GLN A 41 -67.53 39.68 -13.82
N GLY A 42 -68.04 40.24 -14.91
CA GLY A 42 -69.49 40.41 -15.10
C GLY A 42 -70.12 41.58 -14.33
N GLY A 43 -69.34 42.32 -13.53
CA GLY A 43 -69.74 43.56 -12.87
C GLY A 43 -70.55 43.43 -11.58
N TRP A 44 -70.85 44.59 -10.98
CA TRP A 44 -71.58 44.72 -9.72
C TRP A 44 -72.58 45.89 -9.78
N SER A 45 -73.83 45.64 -9.39
CA SER A 45 -74.92 46.62 -9.40
C SER A 45 -75.46 46.99 -8.02
N GLY A 46 -74.85 46.47 -6.94
CA GLY A 46 -75.20 46.83 -5.56
C GLY A 46 -74.49 48.09 -5.06
N ALA A 47 -74.43 48.28 -3.74
CA ALA A 47 -73.83 49.48 -3.13
C ALA A 47 -72.30 49.54 -3.33
N GLY A 48 -71.76 50.76 -3.37
CA GLY A 48 -70.35 51.06 -3.67
C GLY A 48 -70.15 51.57 -5.12
N GLY A 49 -68.95 52.05 -5.46
CA GLY A 49 -68.68 52.72 -6.74
C GLY A 49 -67.23 52.56 -7.23
N ASN A 50 -66.97 52.98 -8.48
CA ASN A 50 -65.66 52.88 -9.15
C ASN A 50 -65.11 51.45 -9.31
N ASN A 51 -66.00 50.48 -9.49
CA ASN A 51 -65.61 49.11 -9.87
C ASN A 51 -65.42 49.01 -11.37
N ILE A 52 -64.48 48.15 -11.78
CA ILE A 52 -64.20 47.86 -13.18
C ILE A 52 -64.56 46.40 -13.51
N THR A 53 -64.78 46.11 -14.79
CA THR A 53 -65.18 44.78 -15.27
C THR A 53 -64.28 44.26 -16.38
N SER A 54 -63.19 44.97 -16.65
CA SER A 54 -62.21 44.61 -17.69
C SER A 54 -61.29 43.53 -17.15
N ASP A 55 -60.76 42.69 -18.04
CA ASP A 55 -59.86 41.61 -17.65
C ASP A 55 -58.65 42.14 -16.85
N PRO A 56 -58.35 41.61 -15.66
CA PRO A 56 -57.22 42.04 -14.85
C PRO A 56 -55.87 41.68 -15.45
N LEU A 57 -55.80 40.86 -16.51
CA LEU A 57 -54.55 40.45 -17.16
C LEU A 57 -53.54 39.82 -16.18
N PHE A 58 -53.92 38.71 -15.55
CA PHE A 58 -52.98 37.95 -14.70
C PHE A 58 -51.87 37.31 -15.54
N ALA A 59 -50.67 37.22 -14.95
CA ALA A 59 -49.48 36.69 -15.61
C ALA A 59 -49.61 35.21 -16.00
N ASP A 60 -50.07 34.37 -15.07
CA ASP A 60 -50.38 32.97 -15.32
C ASP A 60 -51.38 32.44 -14.26
N PRO A 61 -52.69 32.64 -14.44
CA PRO A 61 -53.67 32.44 -13.38
C PRO A 61 -53.91 30.99 -12.96
N ASP A 62 -53.51 30.02 -13.79
CA ASP A 62 -53.67 28.58 -13.53
C ASP A 62 -52.32 27.87 -13.34
N GLY A 63 -51.23 28.65 -13.33
CA GLY A 63 -49.87 28.15 -13.21
C GLY A 63 -49.41 27.21 -14.34
N PRO A 64 -48.13 26.78 -14.29
CA PRO A 64 -47.58 25.78 -15.22
C PRO A 64 -48.34 24.45 -15.28
N ASP A 65 -49.00 24.04 -14.19
CA ASP A 65 -49.77 22.79 -14.16
C ASP A 65 -51.17 22.91 -14.80
N GLY A 66 -51.61 24.13 -15.09
CA GLY A 66 -52.91 24.44 -15.71
C GLY A 66 -54.11 24.20 -14.78
N ILE A 67 -53.90 24.17 -13.46
CA ILE A 67 -54.91 23.97 -12.43
C ILE A 67 -54.96 25.18 -11.50
N ALA A 68 -55.95 26.05 -11.69
CA ALA A 68 -56.18 27.18 -10.78
C ALA A 68 -56.29 26.78 -9.29
N GLY A 69 -55.63 27.56 -8.43
CA GLY A 69 -55.66 27.49 -6.97
C GLY A 69 -54.46 26.77 -6.34
N THR A 70 -53.43 26.44 -7.11
CA THR A 70 -52.22 25.74 -6.68
C THR A 70 -51.10 26.72 -6.33
N SER A 71 -50.01 26.22 -5.75
CA SER A 71 -48.90 27.08 -5.28
C SER A 71 -48.08 27.70 -6.42
N ASP A 72 -48.28 27.25 -7.65
CA ASP A 72 -47.60 27.70 -8.86
C ASP A 72 -48.41 28.72 -9.68
N ASP A 73 -49.64 29.06 -9.26
CA ASP A 73 -50.41 30.17 -9.81
C ASP A 73 -49.65 31.51 -9.71
N ASN A 74 -49.72 32.31 -10.78
CA ASN A 74 -49.18 33.66 -10.81
C ASN A 74 -50.26 34.69 -11.11
N LEU A 75 -50.93 35.14 -10.04
CA LEU A 75 -51.98 36.16 -10.07
C LEU A 75 -51.46 37.61 -10.04
N ARG A 76 -50.19 37.84 -10.43
CA ARG A 76 -49.66 39.20 -10.60
C ARG A 76 -50.20 39.84 -11.87
N LEU A 77 -50.35 41.16 -11.84
CA LEU A 77 -50.85 41.94 -12.97
C LEU A 77 -49.76 42.13 -14.03
N LEU A 78 -50.08 41.78 -15.28
CA LEU A 78 -49.22 42.09 -16.43
C LEU A 78 -49.26 43.58 -16.77
N PRO A 79 -48.18 44.13 -17.37
CA PRO A 79 -48.16 45.50 -17.86
C PRO A 79 -49.36 45.81 -18.76
N GLY A 80 -49.98 46.97 -18.53
CA GLY A 80 -51.20 47.39 -19.24
C GLY A 80 -52.51 46.85 -18.66
N SER A 81 -52.44 46.12 -17.55
CA SER A 81 -53.63 45.74 -16.79
C SER A 81 -54.45 46.97 -16.39
N PRO A 82 -55.79 46.93 -16.51
CA PRO A 82 -56.66 48.00 -16.05
C PRO A 82 -56.74 48.09 -14.50
N CYS A 83 -56.15 47.12 -13.79
CA CYS A 83 -56.12 47.07 -12.34
C CYS A 83 -54.88 47.75 -11.73
N ILE A 84 -53.88 48.10 -12.56
CA ILE A 84 -52.68 48.83 -12.14
C ILE A 84 -53.03 50.31 -11.92
N ASP A 85 -52.56 50.89 -10.81
CA ASP A 85 -52.81 52.25 -10.33
C ASP A 85 -54.30 52.64 -10.28
N ALA A 86 -55.17 51.66 -9.98
CA ALA A 86 -56.62 51.79 -10.10
C ALA A 86 -57.39 51.68 -8.77
N GLY A 87 -56.72 51.29 -7.68
CA GLY A 87 -57.32 51.14 -6.36
C GLY A 87 -57.51 52.45 -5.61
N ALA A 88 -57.90 52.39 -4.34
CA ALA A 88 -58.11 53.55 -3.49
C ALA A 88 -57.28 53.49 -2.21
N ASN A 89 -56.32 54.40 -2.08
CA ASN A 89 -55.34 54.42 -0.99
C ASN A 89 -56.00 54.52 0.39
N HIS A 90 -57.03 55.36 0.51
CA HIS A 90 -57.75 55.58 1.78
C HIS A 90 -58.59 54.38 2.24
N LEU A 91 -58.71 53.33 1.42
CA LEU A 91 -59.41 52.09 1.76
C LEU A 91 -58.46 50.94 2.10
N VAL A 92 -57.15 51.17 2.03
CA VAL A 92 -56.13 50.24 2.52
C VAL A 92 -56.24 50.17 4.06
N PRO A 93 -56.40 48.97 4.66
CA PRO A 93 -56.55 48.83 6.11
C PRO A 93 -55.30 49.26 6.88
N ALA A 94 -55.47 49.59 8.17
CA ALA A 94 -54.36 49.91 9.06
C ALA A 94 -53.48 48.68 9.37
N ASP A 95 -52.19 48.89 9.59
CA ASP A 95 -51.17 47.90 9.90
C ASP A 95 -51.20 47.45 11.36
N ILE A 96 -52.32 46.87 11.79
CA ILE A 96 -52.58 46.55 13.19
C ILE A 96 -51.61 45.54 13.84
N VAL A 97 -50.74 44.89 13.04
CA VAL A 97 -49.76 43.90 13.50
C VAL A 97 -48.30 44.33 13.32
N ASP A 98 -48.05 45.58 12.91
CA ASP A 98 -46.70 46.16 12.78
C ASP A 98 -45.81 45.33 11.83
N LEU A 99 -46.22 45.23 10.55
CA LEU A 99 -45.61 44.36 9.55
C LEU A 99 -44.19 44.80 9.16
N ASP A 100 -43.87 46.09 9.25
CA ASP A 100 -42.52 46.61 9.00
C ASP A 100 -41.71 46.85 10.29
N GLY A 101 -42.32 46.70 11.47
CA GLY A 101 -41.66 46.73 12.77
C GLY A 101 -41.28 48.12 13.26
N ASP A 102 -41.91 49.17 12.71
CA ASP A 102 -41.64 50.55 13.07
C ASP A 102 -42.45 51.04 14.31
N GLY A 103 -43.42 50.23 14.75
CA GLY A 103 -44.26 50.46 15.93
C GLY A 103 -45.55 51.26 15.67
N ASN A 104 -45.83 51.67 14.43
CA ASN A 104 -46.97 52.50 14.06
C ASN A 104 -48.14 51.69 13.48
N THR A 105 -48.86 51.01 14.37
CA THR A 105 -50.02 50.15 14.01
C THR A 105 -51.26 50.85 13.43
N SER A 106 -51.20 52.17 13.22
CA SER A 106 -52.32 52.99 12.73
C SER A 106 -52.16 53.47 11.29
N GLU A 107 -50.98 53.28 10.67
CA GLU A 107 -50.79 53.60 9.26
C GLU A 107 -51.33 52.50 8.35
N PRO A 108 -51.55 52.74 7.05
CA PRO A 108 -51.97 51.70 6.12
C PRO A 108 -50.92 50.58 6.00
N ILE A 109 -51.35 49.33 5.76
CA ILE A 109 -50.43 48.19 5.58
C ILE A 109 -49.27 48.53 4.60
N PRO A 110 -48.00 48.33 5.00
CA PRO A 110 -46.84 48.88 4.27
C PRO A 110 -46.43 48.05 3.06
N PHE A 111 -46.72 46.74 3.06
CA PHE A 111 -46.31 45.81 2.01
C PHE A 111 -47.47 45.05 1.38
N ASP A 112 -47.28 44.63 0.13
CA ASP A 112 -48.15 43.71 -0.58
C ASP A 112 -47.85 42.23 -0.23
N ARG A 113 -48.46 41.29 -0.95
CA ARG A 113 -48.30 39.85 -0.70
C ARG A 113 -46.88 39.33 -0.95
N ASP A 114 -46.08 40.03 -1.75
CA ASP A 114 -44.69 39.72 -2.08
C ASP A 114 -43.67 40.44 -1.20
N GLY A 115 -44.14 41.29 -0.29
CA GLY A 115 -43.27 42.12 0.55
C GLY A 115 -42.78 43.38 -0.15
N ASP A 116 -43.28 43.70 -1.35
CA ASP A 116 -42.98 44.96 -2.03
C ASP A 116 -43.88 46.09 -1.47
N PRO A 117 -43.48 47.38 -1.54
CA PRO A 117 -44.25 48.48 -0.96
C PRO A 117 -45.67 48.54 -1.51
N ARG A 118 -46.67 48.63 -0.63
CA ARG A 118 -48.10 48.61 -0.99
C ARG A 118 -48.57 49.85 -1.76
N PHE A 119 -47.77 50.89 -1.81
CA PHE A 119 -48.03 52.08 -2.60
C PHE A 119 -46.88 52.27 -3.57
N ARG A 120 -46.99 51.71 -4.77
CA ARG A 120 -45.97 51.81 -5.80
C ARG A 120 -46.59 52.28 -7.10
N ASP A 121 -46.00 53.30 -7.71
CA ASP A 121 -46.46 53.88 -8.96
C ASP A 121 -45.91 53.08 -10.14
N ASP A 122 -46.75 52.67 -11.09
CA ASP A 122 -46.30 52.28 -12.43
C ASP A 122 -46.42 53.49 -13.37
N PRO A 123 -45.30 54.18 -13.70
CA PRO A 123 -45.34 55.39 -14.51
C PRO A 123 -45.83 55.15 -15.95
N THR A 124 -45.98 53.89 -16.36
CA THR A 124 -46.50 53.49 -17.68
C THR A 124 -48.02 53.28 -17.68
N ALA A 125 -48.64 53.13 -16.50
CA ALA A 125 -50.08 53.05 -16.33
C ALA A 125 -50.67 54.41 -15.90
N PRO A 126 -51.84 54.81 -16.44
CA PRO A 126 -52.52 55.99 -15.93
C PRO A 126 -53.10 55.77 -14.53
N ASP A 127 -52.83 56.69 -13.61
CA ASP A 127 -53.50 56.88 -12.33
C ASP A 127 -55.03 56.98 -12.48
N ARG A 128 -55.73 55.87 -12.26
CA ARG A 128 -57.20 55.78 -12.40
C ARG A 128 -57.91 55.68 -11.07
N GLY A 129 -57.17 55.36 -10.01
CA GLY A 129 -57.69 55.17 -8.67
C GLY A 129 -57.94 56.45 -7.88
N ALA A 130 -58.16 56.30 -6.58
CA ALA A 130 -58.47 57.42 -5.68
C ALA A 130 -57.51 57.55 -4.51
N GLY A 131 -56.75 58.64 -4.51
CA GLY A 131 -55.75 58.97 -3.51
C GLY A 131 -54.74 59.96 -4.08
N THR A 132 -53.69 60.23 -3.32
CA THR A 132 -52.48 60.86 -3.85
C THR A 132 -51.55 59.75 -4.33
N ALA A 133 -51.09 59.82 -5.58
CA ALA A 133 -50.10 58.90 -6.12
C ALA A 133 -48.85 58.81 -5.21
N PRO A 134 -48.21 57.64 -5.06
CA PRO A 134 -48.49 56.36 -5.74
C PRO A 134 -49.86 55.76 -5.40
N ILE A 135 -50.61 55.32 -6.42
CA ILE A 135 -51.96 54.75 -6.26
C ILE A 135 -51.84 53.23 -6.15
N VAL A 136 -52.42 52.64 -5.11
CA VAL A 136 -52.42 51.18 -4.92
C VAL A 136 -53.08 50.43 -6.08
N ASP A 137 -52.52 49.28 -6.44
CA ASP A 137 -53.13 48.36 -7.40
C ASP A 137 -54.37 47.68 -6.80
N MET A 138 -55.33 47.32 -7.66
CA MET A 138 -56.40 46.43 -7.23
C MET A 138 -55.83 45.01 -7.11
N GLY A 139 -56.07 44.34 -5.97
CA GLY A 139 -55.60 42.97 -5.74
C GLY A 139 -54.55 42.85 -4.65
N ALA A 140 -53.89 41.69 -4.60
CA ALA A 140 -52.96 41.33 -3.53
C ALA A 140 -51.50 41.77 -3.78
N TYR A 141 -51.17 42.15 -5.02
CA TYR A 141 -49.82 42.43 -5.51
C TYR A 141 -49.76 43.81 -6.18
N GLU A 142 -48.57 44.42 -6.16
CA GLU A 142 -48.21 45.61 -6.94
C GLU A 142 -47.27 45.22 -8.11
N SER A 143 -47.38 45.85 -9.28
CA SER A 143 -46.54 45.54 -10.47
C SER A 143 -45.32 46.49 -10.64
N PRO A 144 -44.23 46.15 -11.39
CA PRO A 144 -43.70 44.84 -11.81
C PRO A 144 -42.30 44.50 -11.22
N LYS A 145 -41.92 43.20 -11.18
CA LYS A 145 -40.57 42.71 -10.81
C LYS A 145 -40.08 41.56 -11.73
N HIS A 146 -38.79 41.57 -12.08
CA HIS A 146 -38.08 40.54 -12.86
C HIS A 146 -37.80 39.28 -12.02
N SER A 147 -38.02 38.07 -12.55
CA SER A 147 -37.81 36.80 -11.83
C SER A 147 -36.63 35.97 -12.36
N VAL A 148 -35.85 35.42 -11.42
CA VAL A 148 -34.63 34.62 -11.66
C VAL A 148 -34.87 33.16 -11.21
N LEU A 149 -34.41 32.20 -12.01
CA LEU A 149 -34.49 30.75 -11.78
C LEU A 149 -33.11 30.20 -11.39
N VAL A 150 -33.09 29.27 -10.42
CA VAL A 150 -31.89 28.53 -10.00
C VAL A 150 -32.06 27.03 -10.21
N SER A 151 -31.00 26.33 -10.59
CA SER A 151 -31.05 24.86 -10.81
C SER A 151 -31.15 24.05 -9.53
N SER A 152 -30.72 24.60 -8.39
CA SER A 152 -30.87 23.98 -7.08
C SER A 152 -31.14 25.02 -5.98
N LYS A 153 -32.01 24.67 -5.03
CA LYS A 153 -32.28 25.46 -3.81
C LYS A 153 -31.28 25.18 -2.68
N THR A 154 -30.52 24.09 -2.79
CA THR A 154 -29.45 23.73 -1.86
C THR A 154 -28.26 23.17 -2.61
N VAL A 155 -27.07 23.67 -2.33
CA VAL A 155 -25.81 23.22 -2.92
C VAL A 155 -24.93 22.72 -1.78
N ILE A 156 -24.48 21.46 -1.88
CA ILE A 156 -23.48 20.91 -0.95
C ILE A 156 -22.10 21.18 -1.56
N VAL A 157 -21.26 21.90 -0.83
CA VAL A 157 -19.90 22.23 -1.23
C VAL A 157 -18.96 21.40 -0.34
N PRO A 158 -18.21 20.42 -0.87
CA PRO A 158 -17.20 19.74 -0.08
C PRO A 158 -16.15 20.75 0.41
N GLU A 159 -15.72 20.66 1.67
CA GLU A 159 -14.59 21.43 2.21
C GLU A 159 -13.34 21.26 1.31
N GLU A 160 -12.60 22.36 1.08
CA GLU A 160 -11.50 22.49 0.10
C GLU A 160 -11.90 22.20 -1.36
N GLY A 161 -13.18 21.93 -1.60
CA GLY A 161 -13.76 21.62 -2.89
C GLY A 161 -14.57 22.78 -3.48
N SER A 162 -15.15 22.49 -4.63
CA SER A 162 -16.06 23.41 -5.32
C SER A 162 -17.32 22.71 -5.75
N ALA A 163 -18.43 23.42 -5.70
CA ALA A 163 -19.69 23.00 -6.31
C ALA A 163 -20.30 24.18 -7.05
N SER A 164 -21.19 23.91 -8.00
CA SER A 164 -21.85 24.95 -8.76
C SER A 164 -23.34 24.71 -8.91
N PHE A 165 -24.04 25.80 -9.18
CA PHE A 165 -25.42 25.81 -9.63
C PHE A 165 -25.54 26.77 -10.81
N THR A 166 -26.68 26.77 -11.49
CA THR A 166 -26.91 27.65 -12.65
C THR A 166 -28.07 28.58 -12.41
N VAL A 167 -27.99 29.78 -12.98
CA VAL A 167 -28.95 30.86 -12.88
C VAL A 167 -29.43 31.25 -14.29
N SER A 168 -30.74 31.48 -14.45
CA SER A 168 -31.34 32.01 -15.68
C SER A 168 -32.51 32.94 -15.36
N MET A 169 -32.99 33.72 -16.31
CA MET A 169 -34.19 34.55 -16.16
C MET A 169 -35.42 33.76 -16.61
N ALA A 170 -36.54 33.91 -15.89
CA ALA A 170 -37.78 33.20 -16.23
C ALA A 170 -38.46 33.74 -17.51
N ALA A 171 -38.17 34.99 -17.89
CA ALA A 171 -38.70 35.65 -19.08
C ALA A 171 -37.69 36.66 -19.66
N ASP A 172 -37.91 37.07 -20.91
CA ASP A 172 -37.09 38.06 -21.60
C ASP A 172 -37.14 39.39 -20.84
N PRO A 173 -36.01 39.91 -20.33
CA PRO A 173 -35.99 41.17 -19.59
C PRO A 173 -36.26 42.39 -20.47
N GLY A 174 -36.20 42.27 -21.81
CA GLY A 174 -36.39 43.38 -22.75
C GLY A 174 -35.28 44.44 -22.74
N GLU A 175 -34.38 44.38 -21.76
CA GLU A 175 -33.21 45.23 -21.57
C GLU A 175 -32.03 44.41 -20.98
N LEU A 176 -30.85 45.03 -20.93
CA LEU A 176 -29.67 44.42 -20.34
C LEU A 176 -29.77 44.47 -18.81
N ILE A 177 -29.79 43.32 -18.16
CA ILE A 177 -29.90 43.17 -16.70
C ILE A 177 -28.61 42.57 -16.13
N HIS A 178 -28.11 43.17 -15.06
CA HIS A 178 -27.02 42.64 -14.25
C HIS A 178 -27.58 42.01 -12.97
N VAL A 179 -27.35 40.72 -12.79
CA VAL A 179 -27.67 39.99 -11.56
C VAL A 179 -26.38 39.85 -10.75
N HIS A 180 -26.31 40.59 -9.65
CA HIS A 180 -25.23 40.51 -8.69
C HIS A 180 -25.41 39.30 -7.77
N VAL A 181 -24.36 38.51 -7.60
CA VAL A 181 -24.32 37.35 -6.71
C VAL A 181 -23.47 37.73 -5.50
N ASP A 182 -24.00 37.54 -4.30
CA ASP A 182 -23.24 37.66 -3.05
C ASP A 182 -23.60 36.56 -2.06
N THR A 183 -22.85 36.45 -0.97
CA THR A 183 -23.11 35.51 0.13
C THR A 183 -23.34 36.25 1.44
N ILE A 184 -24.15 35.65 2.32
CA ILE A 184 -24.32 36.08 3.70
C ILE A 184 -24.45 34.86 4.62
N GLY A 185 -23.63 34.83 5.67
CA GLY A 185 -23.53 33.70 6.58
C GLY A 185 -22.07 33.36 6.80
N ASP A 186 -21.79 32.06 6.78
CA ASP A 186 -20.45 31.53 6.97
C ASP A 186 -19.43 32.12 5.99
N PRO A 187 -18.30 32.70 6.47
CA PRO A 187 -17.25 33.23 5.61
C PRO A 187 -16.48 32.16 4.84
N ASP A 188 -16.56 30.89 5.25
CA ASP A 188 -15.76 29.82 4.66
C ASP A 188 -16.30 29.39 3.29
N ILE A 189 -17.58 29.66 2.99
CA ILE A 189 -18.15 29.49 1.65
C ILE A 189 -18.07 30.80 0.86
N SER A 190 -17.33 30.80 -0.26
CA SER A 190 -17.10 31.95 -1.13
C SER A 190 -17.52 31.71 -2.59
N ILE A 191 -17.83 32.79 -3.31
CA ILE A 191 -18.11 32.75 -4.74
C ILE A 191 -16.77 32.85 -5.50
N THR A 192 -16.49 31.87 -6.36
CA THR A 192 -15.24 31.81 -7.16
C THR A 192 -15.45 32.16 -8.63
N SER A 193 -16.70 32.19 -9.08
CA SER A 193 -17.11 32.68 -10.40
C SER A 193 -17.29 34.21 -10.43
N ASP A 194 -17.54 34.79 -11.60
CA ASP A 194 -17.83 36.23 -11.72
C ASP A 194 -19.10 36.57 -10.92
N PRO A 195 -19.06 37.48 -9.93
CA PRO A 195 -20.21 37.80 -9.09
C PRO A 195 -21.27 38.65 -9.83
N VAL A 196 -21.15 38.84 -11.14
CA VAL A 196 -22.17 39.52 -11.96
C VAL A 196 -22.52 38.67 -13.18
N LEU A 197 -23.76 38.20 -13.21
CA LEU A 197 -24.34 37.53 -14.38
C LEU A 197 -25.06 38.56 -15.26
N VAL A 198 -24.93 38.46 -16.57
CA VAL A 198 -25.49 39.45 -17.51
C VAL A 198 -26.51 38.78 -18.41
N PHE A 199 -27.75 39.26 -18.36
CA PHE A 199 -28.87 38.74 -19.13
C PHE A 199 -29.47 39.81 -20.05
N ASP A 200 -29.79 39.42 -21.28
CA ASP A 200 -30.50 40.19 -22.29
C ASP A 200 -31.47 39.28 -23.07
N SER A 201 -32.21 39.87 -24.01
CA SER A 201 -33.20 39.14 -24.83
C SER A 201 -32.63 37.95 -25.62
N SER A 202 -31.32 37.85 -25.81
CA SER A 202 -30.68 36.77 -26.57
C SER A 202 -30.24 35.60 -25.70
N ASN A 203 -30.03 35.80 -24.39
CA ASN A 203 -29.46 34.80 -23.50
C ASN A 203 -30.24 34.58 -22.19
N TYR A 204 -31.34 35.30 -21.95
CA TYR A 204 -32.07 35.28 -20.69
C TYR A 204 -32.45 33.87 -20.21
N SER A 205 -32.83 32.97 -21.12
CA SER A 205 -33.21 31.59 -20.81
C SER A 205 -32.04 30.59 -20.83
N ILE A 206 -30.82 31.04 -21.13
CA ILE A 206 -29.63 30.19 -21.16
C ILE A 206 -29.03 30.18 -19.73
N PRO A 207 -28.95 29.02 -19.06
CA PRO A 207 -28.39 28.95 -17.71
C PRO A 207 -26.91 29.37 -17.69
N GLN A 208 -26.56 30.29 -16.81
CA GLN A 208 -25.19 30.74 -16.53
C GLN A 208 -24.74 30.16 -15.18
N GLU A 209 -23.50 29.68 -15.11
CA GLU A 209 -22.99 28.98 -13.93
C GLU A 209 -22.52 29.96 -12.85
N VAL A 210 -22.83 29.63 -11.58
CA VAL A 210 -22.25 30.23 -10.38
C VAL A 210 -21.49 29.12 -9.64
N SER A 211 -20.17 29.28 -9.57
CA SER A 211 -19.26 28.38 -8.85
C SER A 211 -18.98 28.91 -7.45
N LEU A 212 -19.03 28.01 -6.47
CA LEU A 212 -18.72 28.23 -5.06
C LEU A 212 -17.51 27.39 -4.67
N ALA A 213 -16.76 27.84 -3.66
CA ALA A 213 -15.75 27.03 -2.98
C ALA A 213 -15.89 27.18 -1.47
N ALA A 214 -15.62 26.10 -0.74
CA ALA A 214 -15.53 26.10 0.71
C ALA A 214 -14.05 26.11 1.11
N ALA A 215 -13.69 27.01 2.03
CA ALA A 215 -12.37 27.12 2.61
C ALA A 215 -12.26 26.21 3.82
N LYS A 216 -11.10 25.61 4.03
CA LYS A 216 -10.82 24.81 5.21
C LYS A 216 -10.95 25.66 6.49
N ASP A 217 -11.75 25.19 7.44
CA ASP A 217 -11.72 25.68 8.81
C ASP A 217 -11.07 24.63 9.75
N MET A 218 -11.36 24.61 11.05
CA MET A 218 -10.78 23.61 11.97
C MET A 218 -11.81 23.07 12.96
N ASP A 219 -13.10 23.12 12.62
CA ASP A 219 -14.12 22.51 13.45
C ASP A 219 -14.73 21.27 12.80
N THR A 220 -15.92 20.84 13.19
CA THR A 220 -16.54 19.60 12.63
C THR A 220 -18.01 19.87 12.27
N LEU A 221 -18.38 21.14 12.18
CA LEU A 221 -19.72 21.62 11.94
C LEU A 221 -19.82 22.18 10.53
N ASP A 222 -20.69 21.57 9.73
CA ASP A 222 -21.08 22.11 8.42
C ASP A 222 -21.41 23.63 8.46
N GLY A 223 -20.51 24.43 7.88
CA GLY A 223 -20.70 25.85 7.62
C GLY A 223 -21.90 26.11 6.71
N LYS A 224 -22.63 27.21 6.94
CA LYS A 224 -23.84 27.56 6.16
C LYS A 224 -23.86 29.00 5.72
N THR A 225 -23.91 29.22 4.40
CA THR A 225 -24.05 30.54 3.81
C THR A 225 -25.24 30.58 2.85
N VAL A 226 -25.95 31.71 2.82
CA VAL A 226 -27.00 31.95 1.84
C VAL A 226 -26.41 32.73 0.67
N VAL A 227 -26.49 32.16 -0.54
CA VAL A 227 -26.14 32.86 -1.78
C VAL A 227 -27.35 33.68 -2.23
N ARG A 228 -27.22 34.99 -2.39
CA ARG A 228 -28.28 35.89 -2.83
C ARG A 228 -28.01 36.37 -4.26
N LEU A 229 -29.07 36.46 -5.04
CA LEU A 229 -29.08 37.01 -6.40
C LEU A 229 -29.82 38.33 -6.39
N MET A 230 -29.20 39.41 -6.86
CA MET A 230 -29.72 40.77 -6.74
C MET A 230 -29.73 41.52 -8.06
N ILE A 231 -30.82 42.22 -8.35
CA ILE A 231 -30.90 43.19 -9.46
C ILE A 231 -31.11 44.57 -8.83
N GLY A 232 -30.23 45.52 -9.13
CA GLY A 232 -30.33 46.89 -8.60
C GLY A 232 -30.31 46.99 -7.06
N GLY A 233 -29.72 46.00 -6.36
CA GLY A 233 -29.67 45.93 -4.90
C GLY A 233 -30.86 45.25 -4.24
N ILE A 234 -31.82 44.72 -5.02
CA ILE A 234 -32.98 43.98 -4.51
C ILE A 234 -32.75 42.48 -4.73
N ILE A 235 -32.96 41.66 -3.69
CA ILE A 235 -32.86 40.20 -3.79
C ILE A 235 -34.02 39.67 -4.65
N VAL A 236 -33.67 38.95 -5.71
CA VAL A 236 -34.60 38.38 -6.71
C VAL A 236 -34.51 36.84 -6.81
N GLY A 237 -33.60 36.22 -6.06
CA GLY A 237 -33.42 34.77 -5.97
C GLY A 237 -32.27 34.39 -5.04
N GLY A 238 -32.03 33.09 -4.86
CA GLY A 238 -30.93 32.60 -4.03
C GLY A 238 -30.90 31.09 -3.85
N THR A 239 -29.83 30.58 -3.25
CA THR A 239 -29.65 29.18 -2.88
C THR A 239 -28.97 29.06 -1.51
N LEU A 240 -29.25 28.00 -0.76
CA LEU A 240 -28.52 27.69 0.47
C LEU A 240 -27.27 26.88 0.12
N ALA A 241 -26.09 27.37 0.44
CA ALA A 241 -24.87 26.59 0.36
C ALA A 241 -24.55 26.02 1.75
N ILE A 242 -24.29 24.72 1.80
CA ILE A 242 -23.87 24.00 2.99
C ILE A 242 -22.49 23.44 2.68
N GLU A 243 -21.52 23.83 3.49
CA GLU A 243 -20.22 23.19 3.51
C GLU A 243 -20.37 21.81 4.14
N GLN A 244 -19.89 20.80 3.42
CA GLN A 244 -19.78 19.46 3.97
C GLN A 244 -18.37 19.31 4.52
N ASP A 245 -18.30 19.41 5.85
CA ASP A 245 -17.08 19.37 6.63
C ASP A 245 -16.40 17.99 6.50
N ASN A 246 -15.07 18.00 6.35
CA ASN A 246 -14.23 16.81 6.30
C ASN A 246 -13.23 16.71 7.47
N ASP A 247 -13.24 17.69 8.38
CA ASP A 247 -12.31 17.77 9.48
C ASP A 247 -12.53 16.63 10.46
N THR A 248 -11.40 16.03 10.82
CA THR A 248 -11.34 14.89 11.69
C THR A 248 -10.79 15.34 13.03
N ARG A 249 -11.51 15.07 14.14
CA ARG A 249 -11.00 15.38 15.47
C ARG A 249 -9.73 14.57 15.75
N ILE A 250 -8.58 15.24 15.71
CA ILE A 250 -7.27 14.65 16.05
C ILE A 250 -6.97 14.88 17.53
N LEU A 251 -6.75 13.81 18.27
CA LEU A 251 -6.26 13.81 19.63
C LEU A 251 -4.78 13.44 19.66
N PHE A 252 -3.96 14.32 20.22
CA PHE A 252 -2.52 14.06 20.34
C PHE A 252 -2.19 13.35 21.64
N VAL A 253 -1.30 12.35 21.57
CA VAL A 253 -0.79 11.61 22.72
C VAL A 253 0.74 11.66 22.75
N LYS A 254 1.30 12.06 23.89
CA LYS A 254 2.75 12.12 24.11
C LYS A 254 3.05 11.94 25.60
N ALA A 255 3.67 10.82 25.96
CA ALA A 255 3.95 10.46 27.36
C ALA A 255 4.72 11.55 28.14
N SER A 256 5.53 12.37 27.47
CA SER A 256 6.33 13.43 28.08
C SER A 256 5.69 14.83 28.05
N ALA A 257 4.45 14.97 27.57
CA ALA A 257 3.78 16.26 27.47
C ALA A 257 3.64 16.96 28.84
N GLN A 258 3.63 18.29 28.84
CA GLN A 258 3.59 19.12 30.05
C GLN A 258 2.44 20.15 30.05
N GLY A 259 1.66 20.21 28.97
CA GLY A 259 0.54 21.15 28.82
C GLY A 259 -0.72 20.70 29.56
N PHE A 260 -1.89 21.08 29.04
CA PHE A 260 -3.17 20.87 29.74
C PHE A 260 -3.65 19.41 29.81
N ASN A 261 -3.00 18.47 29.09
CA ASN A 261 -3.35 17.05 29.07
C ASN A 261 -4.82 16.82 28.63
N ASP A 262 -5.20 17.47 27.53
CA ASP A 262 -6.55 17.43 26.94
C ASP A 262 -6.57 16.96 25.47
N GLY A 263 -5.40 16.67 24.89
CA GLY A 263 -5.26 16.17 23.53
C GLY A 263 -5.50 17.19 22.42
N SER A 264 -5.81 18.45 22.75
CA SER A 264 -6.18 19.50 21.77
C SER A 264 -5.03 19.95 20.86
N SER A 265 -3.79 19.70 21.27
CA SER A 265 -2.59 20.04 20.51
C SER A 265 -1.42 19.19 20.97
N ARG A 266 -0.29 19.28 20.27
CA ARG A 266 0.96 18.59 20.65
C ARG A 266 1.51 19.05 22.00
N GLU A 267 1.28 20.31 22.38
CA GLU A 267 1.67 20.86 23.68
C GLU A 267 0.76 20.34 24.80
N ASN A 268 -0.55 20.30 24.52
CA ASN A 268 -1.57 19.83 25.45
C ASN A 268 -1.91 18.34 25.30
N ALA A 269 -1.04 17.57 24.62
CA ALA A 269 -1.26 16.17 24.32
C ALA A 269 -1.56 15.36 25.60
N PHE A 270 -2.39 14.33 25.47
CA PHE A 270 -2.59 13.39 26.56
C PHE A 270 -1.27 12.68 26.89
N THR A 271 -0.94 12.56 28.17
CA THR A 271 0.21 11.80 28.66
C THR A 271 -0.06 10.30 28.73
N SER A 272 -1.33 9.89 28.61
CA SER A 272 -1.77 8.50 28.51
C SER A 272 -2.64 8.28 27.28
N LEU A 273 -2.39 7.16 26.58
CA LEU A 273 -3.26 6.69 25.50
C LEU A 273 -4.65 6.27 26.00
N GLN A 274 -4.79 5.79 27.24
CA GLN A 274 -6.09 5.43 27.79
C GLN A 274 -7.00 6.66 27.98
N ASP A 275 -6.42 7.79 28.41
CA ASP A 275 -7.17 9.04 28.55
C ASP A 275 -7.63 9.57 27.18
N ALA A 276 -6.79 9.45 26.15
CA ALA A 276 -7.15 9.80 24.78
C ALA A 276 -8.24 8.88 24.21
N LEU A 277 -8.12 7.57 24.42
CA LEU A 277 -9.16 6.60 24.06
C LEU A 277 -10.48 6.89 24.77
N ALA A 278 -10.45 7.30 26.04
CA ALA A 278 -11.64 7.71 26.76
C ALA A 278 -12.27 9.00 26.17
N ALA A 279 -11.45 9.93 25.70
CA ALA A 279 -11.88 11.21 25.10
C ALA A 279 -12.36 11.08 23.63
N ALA A 280 -11.94 10.04 22.90
CA ALA A 280 -12.37 9.77 21.54
C ALA A 280 -13.82 9.23 21.49
N THR A 281 -14.79 10.12 21.67
CA THR A 281 -16.23 9.79 21.69
C THR A 281 -16.95 10.00 20.35
N GLU A 282 -16.29 10.64 19.39
CA GLU A 282 -16.85 11.03 18.09
C GLU A 282 -16.50 9.98 17.02
N LEU A 283 -17.43 9.72 16.10
CA LEU A 283 -17.16 8.86 14.95
C LEU A 283 -16.20 9.60 14.00
N GLY A 284 -15.14 8.91 13.57
CA GLY A 284 -14.08 9.47 12.74
C GLY A 284 -12.86 9.92 13.54
N ALA A 285 -12.92 10.01 14.87
CA ALA A 285 -11.82 10.53 15.67
C ALA A 285 -10.48 9.81 15.44
N GLU A 286 -9.42 10.60 15.29
CA GLU A 286 -8.05 10.10 15.14
C GLU A 286 -7.25 10.33 16.42
N ILE A 287 -6.41 9.36 16.77
CA ILE A 287 -5.48 9.48 17.89
C ILE A 287 -4.05 9.34 17.36
N TRP A 288 -3.31 10.44 17.38
CA TRP A 288 -1.92 10.50 16.91
C TRP A 288 -0.97 10.35 18.09
N VAL A 289 -0.23 9.24 18.11
CA VAL A 289 0.57 8.83 19.25
C VAL A 289 2.06 8.98 18.92
N ALA A 290 2.70 9.91 19.62
CA ALA A 290 4.13 10.16 19.48
C ALA A 290 4.99 8.98 19.96
N ALA A 291 6.21 8.88 19.44
CA ALA A 291 7.19 7.86 19.79
C ALA A 291 7.37 7.77 21.32
N GLY A 292 7.46 6.54 21.81
CA GLY A 292 7.51 6.27 23.24
C GLY A 292 6.88 4.93 23.59
N ILE A 293 6.89 4.63 24.89
CA ILE A 293 6.32 3.41 25.47
C ILE A 293 5.05 3.77 26.21
N TYR A 294 3.94 3.14 25.84
CA TYR A 294 2.62 3.33 26.42
C TYR A 294 2.13 2.02 27.01
N LYS A 295 1.68 2.09 28.26
CA LYS A 295 1.23 0.94 29.04
C LYS A 295 -0.27 1.03 29.31
N PRO A 296 -1.02 -0.07 29.26
CA PRO A 296 -2.47 -0.04 29.36
C PRO A 296 -2.98 0.31 30.76
N ASP A 297 -2.14 0.19 31.79
CA ASP A 297 -2.46 0.47 33.21
C ASP A 297 -2.21 1.94 33.63
N VAL A 298 -1.87 2.82 32.69
CA VAL A 298 -1.63 4.24 32.93
C VAL A 298 -2.83 5.06 32.43
N GLY A 299 -3.42 5.90 33.28
CA GLY A 299 -4.56 6.76 32.93
C GLY A 299 -5.39 7.12 34.17
N GLN A 300 -6.36 8.02 34.05
CA GLN A 300 -7.17 8.46 35.19
C GLN A 300 -8.11 7.38 35.74
N GLN A 301 -8.48 6.38 34.93
CA GLN A 301 -9.41 5.31 35.30
C GLN A 301 -8.72 3.95 35.45
N GLN A 302 -7.39 3.93 35.50
CA GLN A 302 -6.59 2.71 35.42
C GLN A 302 -5.94 2.45 36.78
N THR A 303 -5.74 1.17 37.09
CA THR A 303 -5.04 0.75 38.30
C THR A 303 -3.63 0.29 37.92
N PRO A 304 -2.57 1.01 38.34
CA PRO A 304 -1.20 0.60 38.04
C PRO A 304 -0.89 -0.82 38.51
N GLY A 305 -0.33 -1.63 37.61
CA GLY A 305 -0.03 -3.05 37.81
C GLY A 305 -1.23 -4.00 37.64
N ASP A 306 -2.42 -3.52 37.26
CA ASP A 306 -3.53 -4.42 36.93
C ASP A 306 -3.32 -5.06 35.55
N ARG A 307 -3.03 -6.37 35.58
CA ARG A 307 -2.77 -7.17 34.38
C ARG A 307 -3.98 -7.33 33.46
N GLN A 308 -5.18 -6.96 33.91
CA GLN A 308 -6.40 -7.01 33.10
C GLN A 308 -6.57 -5.79 32.20
N GLU A 309 -5.79 -4.74 32.41
CA GLU A 309 -5.86 -3.53 31.59
C GLU A 309 -5.31 -3.82 30.18
N SER A 310 -6.04 -3.33 29.17
CA SER A 310 -5.70 -3.42 27.76
C SER A 310 -6.09 -2.13 27.05
N PHE A 311 -5.42 -1.81 25.93
CA PHE A 311 -5.91 -0.78 25.02
C PHE A 311 -7.09 -1.33 24.22
N THR A 312 -8.29 -0.81 24.47
CA THR A 312 -9.52 -1.31 23.83
C THR A 312 -9.84 -0.51 22.57
N LEU A 313 -9.86 -1.18 21.42
CA LEU A 313 -10.26 -0.58 20.14
C LEU A 313 -11.76 -0.24 20.11
N ARG A 314 -12.13 0.77 19.34
CA ARG A 314 -13.51 1.28 19.23
C ARG A 314 -13.89 1.59 17.78
N ASN A 315 -15.15 1.35 17.42
CA ASN A 315 -15.70 1.78 16.14
C ASN A 315 -15.56 3.29 15.94
N GLY A 316 -15.18 3.66 14.72
CA GLY A 316 -14.99 5.04 14.30
C GLY A 316 -13.75 5.71 14.89
N VAL A 317 -12.85 4.97 15.56
CA VAL A 317 -11.61 5.52 16.13
C VAL A 317 -10.40 4.91 15.46
N ALA A 318 -9.54 5.76 14.91
CA ALA A 318 -8.28 5.35 14.31
C ALA A 318 -7.08 5.73 15.19
N LEU A 319 -6.24 4.75 15.49
CA LEU A 319 -4.99 4.95 16.23
C LEU A 319 -3.83 4.93 15.24
N TYR A 320 -3.00 5.98 15.28
CA TYR A 320 -1.81 6.13 14.44
C TYR A 320 -0.55 6.31 15.29
N GLY A 321 0.42 5.41 15.11
CA GLY A 321 1.78 5.51 15.65
C GLY A 321 2.78 5.99 14.61
N GLY A 322 4.02 6.27 15.04
CA GLY A 322 5.10 6.69 14.15
C GLY A 322 5.40 8.18 14.11
N PHE A 323 4.92 8.96 15.08
CA PHE A 323 5.15 10.42 15.11
C PHE A 323 6.33 10.79 16.00
N ALA A 324 7.23 11.65 15.54
CA ALA A 324 8.25 12.33 16.34
C ALA A 324 7.64 13.36 17.32
N GLY A 325 6.45 13.87 17.00
CA GLY A 325 5.71 14.81 17.83
C GLY A 325 5.76 16.26 17.34
N TYR A 326 6.14 16.52 16.09
CA TYR A 326 6.13 17.85 15.46
C TYR A 326 5.40 17.93 14.10
N GLU A 327 4.89 16.82 13.59
CA GLU A 327 4.24 16.70 12.28
C GLU A 327 2.96 17.57 12.16
N SER A 328 2.42 17.75 10.97
CA SER A 328 1.11 18.40 10.76
C SER A 328 0.14 17.52 9.97
N GLU A 329 0.65 16.48 9.32
CA GLU A 329 -0.12 15.60 8.42
C GLU A 329 0.18 14.13 8.73
N LEU A 330 -0.80 13.25 8.49
CA LEU A 330 -0.68 11.81 8.76
C LEU A 330 0.45 11.15 7.95
N ASN A 331 0.67 11.59 6.71
CA ASN A 331 1.70 11.07 5.80
C ASN A 331 3.14 11.45 6.20
N GLN A 332 3.33 12.34 7.19
CA GLN A 332 4.65 12.75 7.68
C GLN A 332 5.20 11.80 8.76
N ARG A 333 4.36 10.88 9.27
CA ARG A 333 4.80 9.86 10.23
C ARG A 333 5.85 8.94 9.60
N ASP A 334 6.78 8.47 10.42
CA ASP A 334 7.76 7.47 10.05
C ASP A 334 7.84 6.42 11.17
N PRO A 335 7.03 5.35 11.10
CA PRO A 335 7.01 4.30 12.11
C PRO A 335 8.34 3.55 12.24
N SER A 336 9.22 3.60 11.23
CA SER A 336 10.53 2.95 11.27
C SER A 336 11.54 3.71 12.14
N GLN A 337 11.46 5.04 12.16
CA GLN A 337 12.34 5.91 12.94
C GLN A 337 11.74 6.36 14.27
N HIS A 338 10.42 6.44 14.37
CA HIS A 338 9.70 7.01 15.51
C HIS A 338 8.76 5.97 16.15
N GLN A 339 9.33 4.87 16.63
CA GLN A 339 8.54 3.75 17.15
C GLN A 339 7.59 4.16 18.29
N THR A 340 6.33 3.84 18.10
CA THR A 340 5.29 3.94 19.13
C THR A 340 4.99 2.53 19.66
N ILE A 341 5.33 2.29 20.92
CA ILE A 341 5.31 0.96 21.53
C ILE A 341 4.14 0.85 22.51
N LEU A 342 3.19 -0.03 22.23
CA LEU A 342 2.19 -0.51 23.17
C LEU A 342 2.79 -1.71 23.90
N SER A 343 3.12 -1.53 25.18
CA SER A 343 3.84 -2.52 25.96
C SER A 343 2.99 -3.06 27.09
N GLY A 344 2.97 -4.39 27.20
CA GLY A 344 2.40 -5.11 28.33
C GLY A 344 3.30 -5.18 29.55
N ASP A 345 4.58 -4.77 29.49
CA ASP A 345 5.52 -4.74 30.63
C ASP A 345 5.14 -3.59 31.58
N LEU A 346 4.24 -3.87 32.53
CA LEU A 346 3.61 -2.86 33.37
C LEU A 346 4.64 -2.23 34.33
N ALA A 347 5.56 -3.02 34.88
CA ALA A 347 6.60 -2.53 35.78
C ALA A 347 7.85 -1.96 35.07
N GLY A 348 8.03 -2.23 33.76
CA GLY A 348 9.20 -1.76 33.00
C GLY A 348 10.49 -2.52 33.34
N ASN A 349 10.39 -3.79 33.70
CA ASN A 349 11.45 -4.55 34.37
C ASN A 349 11.92 -5.80 33.59
N ASP A 350 11.41 -6.02 32.37
CA ASP A 350 11.58 -7.26 31.61
C ASP A 350 12.98 -7.47 31.01
N GLY A 351 13.72 -6.38 30.79
CA GLY A 351 15.00 -6.38 30.08
C GLY A 351 14.88 -6.87 28.63
N ASP A 352 16.02 -7.01 27.94
CA ASP A 352 16.03 -7.30 26.49
C ASP A 352 15.51 -8.69 26.10
N ASN A 353 15.44 -9.61 27.07
CA ASN A 353 15.01 -11.00 26.86
C ASN A 353 13.59 -11.29 27.37
N PHE A 354 12.88 -10.28 27.88
CA PHE A 354 11.54 -10.44 28.45
C PHE A 354 11.43 -11.62 29.42
N VAL A 355 12.37 -11.74 30.37
CA VAL A 355 12.45 -12.90 31.29
C VAL A 355 11.58 -12.70 32.54
N ASN A 356 11.21 -11.46 32.87
CA ASN A 356 10.50 -11.11 34.11
C ASN A 356 9.00 -10.82 33.91
N TYR A 357 8.36 -11.60 33.04
CA TYR A 357 7.03 -11.36 32.49
C TYR A 357 5.84 -11.55 33.47
N GLU A 358 6.08 -11.68 34.78
CA GLU A 358 5.02 -12.03 35.75
C GLU A 358 4.00 -10.90 35.96
N ASP A 359 4.42 -9.65 35.82
CA ASP A 359 3.56 -8.47 35.98
C ASP A 359 2.90 -7.99 34.68
N ASN A 360 3.19 -8.65 33.56
CA ASN A 360 2.75 -8.17 32.26
C ASN A 360 1.24 -8.28 32.04
N SER A 361 0.64 -7.31 31.33
CA SER A 361 -0.77 -7.38 30.93
C SER A 361 -1.09 -8.70 30.23
N TYR A 362 -2.26 -9.28 30.47
CA TYR A 362 -2.66 -10.51 29.80
C TYR A 362 -2.75 -10.31 28.28
N SER A 363 -3.42 -9.24 27.86
CA SER A 363 -3.49 -8.82 26.46
C SER A 363 -3.13 -7.34 26.37
N VAL A 364 -2.27 -6.96 25.44
CA VAL A 364 -1.89 -5.55 25.27
C VAL A 364 -3.03 -4.78 24.59
N VAL A 365 -3.60 -5.35 23.54
CA VAL A 365 -4.71 -4.78 22.77
C VAL A 365 -5.92 -5.69 22.83
N TYR A 366 -7.09 -5.11 23.04
CA TYR A 366 -8.37 -5.82 23.11
C TYR A 366 -9.37 -5.26 22.11
N SER A 367 -10.14 -6.13 21.44
CA SER A 367 -11.16 -5.71 20.49
C SER A 367 -12.38 -6.62 20.54
N THR A 368 -13.55 -6.02 20.76
CA THR A 368 -14.84 -6.73 20.81
C THR A 368 -15.91 -5.93 20.07
N GLN A 369 -16.76 -6.62 19.30
CA GLN A 369 -17.91 -6.02 18.59
C GLN A 369 -17.56 -4.81 17.70
N ASN A 370 -16.32 -4.73 17.21
CA ASN A 370 -15.90 -3.65 16.32
C ASN A 370 -16.08 -4.02 14.84
N ASP A 371 -16.19 -3.02 13.98
CA ASP A 371 -16.09 -3.14 12.53
C ASP A 371 -14.75 -2.57 12.03
N HIS A 372 -14.59 -2.45 10.70
CA HIS A 372 -13.35 -2.05 10.06
C HIS A 372 -12.99 -0.58 10.28
N THR A 373 -13.86 0.22 10.89
CA THR A 373 -13.57 1.62 11.28
C THR A 373 -12.76 1.71 12.57
N ALA A 374 -12.62 0.61 13.32
CA ALA A 374 -11.64 0.50 14.39
C ALA A 374 -10.26 0.20 13.78
N ILE A 375 -9.41 1.23 13.67
CA ILE A 375 -8.11 1.15 13.00
C ILE A 375 -6.98 1.22 14.03
N ILE A 376 -5.97 0.37 13.87
CA ILE A 376 -4.68 0.49 14.55
C ILE A 376 -3.57 0.38 13.51
N ASP A 377 -2.67 1.37 13.51
CA ASP A 377 -1.69 1.57 12.44
C ASP A 377 -0.35 2.08 12.96
N GLY A 378 0.76 1.39 12.62
CA GLY A 378 2.11 1.89 12.89
C GLY A 378 2.59 1.68 14.33
N PHE A 379 2.09 0.65 15.01
CA PHE A 379 2.46 0.35 16.39
C PHE A 379 3.34 -0.90 16.52
N VAL A 380 4.26 -0.85 17.48
CA VAL A 380 4.87 -2.04 18.06
C VAL A 380 3.99 -2.51 19.21
N ILE A 381 3.58 -3.78 19.22
CA ILE A 381 2.73 -4.41 20.25
C ILE A 381 3.52 -5.55 20.86
N THR A 382 3.89 -5.41 22.13
CA THR A 382 4.87 -6.31 22.76
C THR A 382 4.61 -6.56 24.25
N ALA A 383 5.27 -7.59 24.79
CA ALA A 383 5.30 -7.92 26.20
C ALA A 383 3.94 -8.29 26.81
N GLY A 384 2.97 -8.75 26.02
CA GLY A 384 1.77 -9.38 26.58
C GLY A 384 2.06 -10.76 27.15
N ASN A 385 1.36 -11.17 28.21
CA ASN A 385 1.51 -12.49 28.83
C ASN A 385 0.17 -13.08 29.29
N ALA A 386 -0.59 -13.66 28.37
CA ALA A 386 -1.90 -14.29 28.64
C ALA A 386 -1.74 -15.67 29.30
N ASN A 387 -1.31 -15.68 30.57
CA ASN A 387 -1.13 -16.89 31.40
C ASN A 387 -2.11 -16.94 32.59
N GLY A 388 -3.22 -16.21 32.50
CA GLY A 388 -4.16 -16.04 33.61
C GLY A 388 -4.93 -17.31 33.99
N PRO A 389 -5.59 -17.30 35.16
CA PRO A 389 -6.22 -18.49 35.72
C PRO A 389 -7.58 -18.83 35.08
N SER A 390 -8.15 -17.95 34.27
CA SER A 390 -9.51 -18.07 33.71
C SER A 390 -9.50 -17.97 32.19
N PHE A 391 -10.54 -18.50 31.55
CA PHE A 391 -10.64 -18.61 30.09
C PHE A 391 -10.32 -17.28 29.36
N GLY A 392 -10.82 -16.13 29.80
CA GLY A 392 -10.56 -14.84 29.11
C GLY A 392 -9.13 -14.29 29.18
N TYR A 393 -8.26 -14.84 30.03
CA TYR A 393 -6.91 -14.30 30.29
C TYR A 393 -5.79 -15.23 29.79
N GLN A 394 -6.16 -16.18 28.92
CA GLN A 394 -5.27 -17.22 28.37
C GLN A 394 -5.06 -17.09 26.86
N TYR A 395 -5.68 -16.09 26.24
CA TYR A 395 -5.76 -15.91 24.79
C TYR A 395 -5.13 -14.59 24.37
N GLY A 396 -4.32 -14.60 23.31
CA GLY A 396 -3.89 -13.37 22.62
C GLY A 396 -3.04 -12.46 23.49
N GLY A 397 -1.75 -12.79 23.66
CA GLY A 397 -0.83 -11.96 24.44
C GLY A 397 -0.71 -10.55 23.86
N GLY A 398 -0.47 -10.44 22.56
CA GLY A 398 -0.42 -9.14 21.88
C GLY A 398 -1.82 -8.57 21.66
N ILE A 399 -2.63 -9.26 20.87
CA ILE A 399 -3.98 -8.82 20.50
C ILE A 399 -5.01 -9.91 20.77
N TYR A 400 -6.07 -9.55 21.50
CA TYR A 400 -7.25 -10.39 21.71
C TYR A 400 -8.47 -9.81 20.97
N ILE A 401 -8.89 -10.48 19.90
CA ILE A 401 -10.06 -10.15 19.07
C ILE A 401 -11.19 -11.16 19.33
N PHE A 402 -12.36 -10.68 19.72
CA PHE A 402 -13.47 -11.51 20.20
C PHE A 402 -14.84 -10.97 19.77
N GLU A 403 -15.87 -11.81 19.80
CA GLU A 403 -17.28 -11.41 19.64
C GLU A 403 -17.57 -10.51 18.43
N LYS A 404 -17.53 -11.07 17.22
CA LYS A 404 -17.88 -10.37 15.96
C LYS A 404 -17.09 -9.09 15.71
N SER A 405 -15.86 -9.02 16.21
CA SER A 405 -14.98 -7.90 16.01
C SER A 405 -14.14 -8.04 14.73
N ASN A 406 -14.11 -6.99 13.91
CA ASN A 406 -13.47 -6.96 12.60
C ASN A 406 -12.62 -5.69 12.40
N PRO A 407 -11.68 -5.37 13.32
CA PRO A 407 -10.82 -4.19 13.17
C PRO A 407 -9.90 -4.30 11.93
N LEU A 408 -9.39 -3.14 11.48
CA LEU A 408 -8.31 -3.03 10.52
C LEU A 408 -6.99 -2.80 11.27
N ILE A 409 -6.07 -3.74 11.16
CA ILE A 409 -4.72 -3.67 11.74
C ILE A 409 -3.75 -3.49 10.57
N ARG A 410 -2.96 -2.41 10.56
CA ARG A 410 -1.98 -2.20 9.49
C ARG A 410 -0.62 -1.73 9.98
N ASP A 411 0.44 -2.06 9.26
CA ASP A 411 1.81 -1.60 9.52
C ASP A 411 2.25 -1.80 10.99
N CYS A 412 1.80 -2.90 11.61
CA CYS A 412 2.03 -3.20 13.02
C CYS A 412 3.07 -4.31 13.20
N PHE A 413 3.88 -4.19 14.26
CA PHE A 413 4.85 -5.17 14.68
C PHE A 413 4.37 -5.85 15.96
N LEU A 414 3.97 -7.11 15.88
CA LEU A 414 3.56 -7.91 17.03
C LEU A 414 4.72 -8.84 17.39
N LEU A 415 5.46 -8.51 18.46
CA LEU A 415 6.62 -9.29 18.85
C LEU A 415 6.75 -9.53 20.35
N HIS A 416 7.38 -10.65 20.71
CA HIS A 416 7.65 -11.04 22.09
C HIS A 416 6.41 -11.08 22.99
N ASN A 417 5.28 -11.52 22.44
CA ASN A 417 4.07 -11.75 23.21
C ASN A 417 3.93 -13.24 23.56
N MET A 418 3.42 -13.50 24.77
CA MET A 418 3.24 -14.83 25.33
C MET A 418 1.78 -15.10 25.66
N ALA A 419 1.32 -16.32 25.38
CA ALA A 419 -0.01 -16.77 25.77
C ALA A 419 -0.06 -18.28 26.02
N TYR A 420 -1.15 -18.74 26.63
CA TYR A 420 -1.49 -20.16 26.54
C TYR A 420 -1.98 -20.53 25.13
N TYR A 421 -2.76 -19.64 24.51
CA TYR A 421 -3.32 -19.81 23.17
C TYR A 421 -3.17 -18.54 22.33
N GLY A 422 -2.51 -18.61 21.17
CA GLY A 422 -2.32 -17.42 20.32
C GLY A 422 -1.35 -16.43 20.97
N GLY A 423 -0.04 -16.73 20.93
CA GLY A 423 0.99 -15.90 21.58
C GLY A 423 0.90 -14.44 21.17
N GLY A 424 0.95 -14.19 19.85
CA GLY A 424 0.74 -12.86 19.28
C GLY A 424 -0.73 -12.49 19.22
N ILE A 425 -1.54 -13.31 18.54
CA ILE A 425 -2.94 -12.98 18.22
C ILE A 425 -3.87 -14.13 18.64
N TYR A 426 -4.98 -13.76 19.27
CA TYR A 426 -6.17 -14.59 19.28
C TYR A 426 -7.31 -13.91 18.51
N CYS A 427 -8.02 -14.69 17.69
CA CYS A 427 -9.24 -14.27 17.01
C CYS A 427 -10.31 -15.34 17.17
N GLY A 428 -11.47 -15.00 17.74
CA GLY A 428 -12.51 -15.97 18.05
C GLY A 428 -13.94 -15.44 17.91
N TYR A 429 -14.90 -16.34 17.73
CA TYR A 429 -16.34 -16.06 17.76
C TYR A 429 -16.80 -15.10 16.65
N ASP A 430 -16.75 -15.57 15.41
CA ASP A 430 -17.29 -14.88 14.22
C ASP A 430 -16.57 -13.56 13.88
N CYS A 431 -15.26 -13.53 14.16
CA CYS A 431 -14.38 -12.40 13.87
C CYS A 431 -13.65 -12.59 12.53
N SER A 432 -13.61 -11.52 11.73
CA SER A 432 -12.98 -11.44 10.40
C SER A 432 -12.13 -10.16 10.27
N PRO A 433 -11.17 -9.92 11.18
CA PRO A 433 -10.25 -8.78 11.10
C PRO A 433 -9.39 -8.85 9.84
N THR A 434 -8.90 -7.70 9.40
CA THR A 434 -7.96 -7.60 8.29
C THR A 434 -6.63 -7.07 8.81
N PHE A 435 -5.56 -7.83 8.54
CA PHE A 435 -4.18 -7.47 8.82
C PHE A 435 -3.48 -7.13 7.51
N TYR A 436 -2.82 -5.97 7.47
CA TYR A 436 -2.12 -5.45 6.29
C TYR A 436 -0.70 -5.03 6.68
N ASN A 437 0.33 -5.47 5.96
CA ASN A 437 1.73 -5.07 6.25
C ASN A 437 2.17 -5.34 7.70
N CYS A 438 1.64 -6.40 8.33
CA CYS A 438 1.97 -6.68 9.72
C CYS A 438 3.10 -7.70 9.84
N GLN A 439 3.97 -7.49 10.83
CA GLN A 439 5.02 -8.43 11.20
C GLN A 439 4.64 -9.11 12.51
N ILE A 440 4.39 -10.42 12.48
CA ILE A 440 4.06 -11.24 13.64
C ILE A 440 5.27 -12.12 13.91
N THR A 441 6.16 -11.67 14.80
CA THR A 441 7.46 -12.30 14.99
C THR A 441 7.77 -12.65 16.44
N SER A 442 8.50 -13.75 16.66
CA SER A 442 9.01 -14.11 18.00
C SER A 442 7.93 -14.16 19.11
N ASN A 443 6.70 -14.54 18.76
CA ASN A 443 5.63 -14.74 19.74
C ASN A 443 5.56 -16.20 20.16
N ILE A 444 5.24 -16.44 21.43
CA ILE A 444 5.31 -17.77 22.04
C ILE A 444 3.94 -18.16 22.59
N SER A 445 3.50 -19.37 22.25
CA SER A 445 2.37 -20.02 22.90
C SER A 445 2.81 -21.28 23.63
N SER A 446 2.37 -21.46 24.88
CA SER A 446 2.67 -22.68 25.63
C SER A 446 1.85 -23.90 25.16
N ASN A 447 0.79 -23.69 24.36
CA ASN A 447 -0.01 -24.77 23.79
C ASN A 447 -0.12 -24.71 22.26
N ILE A 448 -0.92 -23.80 21.70
CA ILE A 448 -1.14 -23.73 20.24
C ILE A 448 -1.16 -22.29 19.71
N GLY A 449 -0.70 -22.13 18.47
CA GLY A 449 -0.70 -20.84 17.77
C GLY A 449 0.33 -19.88 18.35
N GLY A 450 1.62 -20.07 18.04
CA GLY A 450 2.68 -19.16 18.53
C GLY A 450 2.44 -17.73 18.05
N GLY A 451 2.35 -17.55 16.73
CA GLY A 451 1.99 -16.28 16.11
C GLY A 451 0.50 -15.99 16.31
N ALA A 452 -0.37 -16.91 15.90
CA ALA A 452 -1.81 -16.70 15.99
C ALA A 452 -2.63 -17.99 16.23
N TYR A 453 -3.71 -17.84 17.00
CA TYR A 453 -4.78 -18.83 17.10
C TYR A 453 -6.12 -18.24 16.64
N LEU A 454 -6.68 -18.83 15.59
CA LEU A 454 -7.93 -18.39 14.97
C LEU A 454 -9.03 -19.44 15.18
N SER A 455 -10.22 -19.01 15.60
CA SER A 455 -11.32 -19.93 15.88
C SER A 455 -12.71 -19.39 15.54
N SER A 456 -13.63 -20.30 15.23
CA SER A 456 -15.08 -20.07 15.18
C SER A 456 -15.58 -19.15 14.04
N LEU A 457 -15.85 -19.76 12.88
CA LEU A 457 -16.69 -19.33 11.74
C LEU A 457 -16.35 -18.03 10.98
N GLY A 458 -15.38 -17.23 11.43
CA GLY A 458 -14.93 -16.03 10.72
C GLY A 458 -14.01 -16.26 9.49
N VAL A 459 -13.59 -15.16 8.88
CA VAL A 459 -12.65 -15.11 7.73
C VAL A 459 -11.57 -14.03 7.97
N PRO A 460 -10.63 -14.23 8.91
CA PRO A 460 -9.50 -13.32 9.08
C PRO A 460 -8.64 -13.26 7.82
N ARG A 461 -8.16 -12.07 7.46
CA ARG A 461 -7.35 -11.83 6.27
C ARG A 461 -5.97 -11.32 6.67
N PHE A 462 -4.94 -11.88 6.05
CA PHE A 462 -3.57 -11.45 6.18
C PHE A 462 -3.05 -11.13 4.78
N TYR A 463 -2.72 -9.87 4.56
CA TYR A 463 -2.23 -9.38 3.30
C TYR A 463 -0.88 -8.73 3.50
N ASN A 464 0.11 -9.17 2.73
CA ASN A 464 1.45 -8.60 2.79
C ASN A 464 2.09 -8.71 4.18
N CYS A 465 1.82 -9.81 4.89
CA CYS A 465 2.24 -10.01 6.27
C CYS A 465 3.39 -11.02 6.39
N LEU A 466 4.20 -10.84 7.42
CA LEU A 466 5.28 -11.74 7.80
C LEU A 466 4.92 -12.48 9.10
N PHE A 467 5.05 -13.81 9.09
CA PHE A 467 5.02 -14.64 10.29
C PHE A 467 6.39 -15.32 10.44
N ALA A 468 7.21 -14.84 11.38
CA ALA A 468 8.57 -15.35 11.54
C ALA A 468 8.93 -15.72 12.97
N MET A 469 9.70 -16.80 13.16
CA MET A 469 10.25 -17.16 14.48
C MET A 469 9.24 -17.33 15.61
N ASN A 470 7.96 -17.59 15.31
CA ASN A 470 6.97 -17.81 16.35
C ASN A 470 7.05 -19.25 16.86
N GLU A 471 6.85 -19.45 18.15
CA GLU A 471 6.99 -20.75 18.81
C GLU A 471 5.68 -21.23 19.45
N SER A 472 5.38 -22.51 19.28
CA SER A 472 4.24 -23.18 19.90
C SER A 472 4.65 -24.48 20.58
N GLY A 473 4.22 -24.66 21.83
CA GLY A 473 4.46 -25.88 22.61
C GLY A 473 3.85 -27.16 22.01
N SER A 474 2.95 -27.07 21.03
CA SER A 474 2.30 -28.24 20.41
C SER A 474 2.21 -28.15 18.88
N THR A 475 1.39 -27.23 18.36
CA THR A 475 1.17 -27.11 16.91
C THR A 475 0.88 -25.67 16.48
N GLY A 476 1.12 -25.39 15.20
CA GLY A 476 0.99 -24.09 14.58
C GLY A 476 1.91 -23.08 15.22
N GLY A 477 3.21 -23.18 14.97
CA GLY A 477 4.18 -22.16 15.38
C GLY A 477 3.76 -20.79 14.84
N ALA A 478 3.47 -20.70 13.55
CA ALA A 478 2.91 -19.51 12.93
C ALA A 478 1.42 -19.35 13.25
N LEU A 479 0.62 -20.39 12.93
CA LEU A 479 -0.83 -20.30 12.95
C LEU A 479 -1.49 -21.63 13.32
N THR A 480 -2.48 -21.59 14.21
CA THR A 480 -3.46 -22.66 14.38
C THR A 480 -4.87 -22.18 14.05
N THR A 481 -5.65 -22.99 13.34
CA THR A 481 -7.06 -22.70 13.04
C THR A 481 -8.02 -23.76 13.60
N PHE A 482 -9.21 -23.32 14.03
CA PHE A 482 -10.27 -24.19 14.53
C PHE A 482 -11.65 -23.73 14.03
N CYS A 483 -12.30 -24.52 13.16
CA CYS A 483 -13.59 -24.19 12.53
C CYS A 483 -13.63 -22.80 11.88
N ILE A 484 -12.57 -22.39 11.16
CA ILE A 484 -12.43 -21.04 10.58
C ILE A 484 -11.69 -21.09 9.24
N SER A 485 -11.85 -20.09 8.37
CA SER A 485 -11.27 -20.11 7.01
C SER A 485 -10.49 -18.83 6.68
N PRO A 486 -9.27 -18.65 7.22
CA PRO A 486 -8.48 -17.45 6.97
C PRO A 486 -7.89 -17.42 5.55
N GLU A 487 -7.57 -16.21 5.09
CA GLU A 487 -6.97 -15.94 3.79
C GLU A 487 -5.59 -15.28 3.95
N PHE A 488 -4.62 -15.77 3.20
CA PHE A 488 -3.25 -15.25 3.12
C PHE A 488 -2.95 -14.88 1.66
N VAL A 489 -2.54 -13.64 1.42
CA VAL A 489 -2.08 -13.18 0.11
C VAL A 489 -0.79 -12.39 0.28
N ASN A 490 0.23 -12.70 -0.52
CA ASN A 490 1.52 -12.03 -0.43
C ASN A 490 2.13 -12.14 0.97
N CYS A 491 2.01 -13.31 1.63
CA CYS A 491 2.56 -13.49 2.96
C CYS A 491 3.83 -14.34 2.93
N THR A 492 4.73 -14.10 3.89
CA THR A 492 5.87 -14.98 4.16
C THR A 492 5.71 -15.61 5.53
N VAL A 493 5.73 -16.94 5.62
CA VAL A 493 5.66 -17.71 6.87
C VAL A 493 6.94 -18.54 6.99
N VAL A 494 7.83 -18.14 7.88
CA VAL A 494 9.22 -18.63 7.89
C VAL A 494 9.78 -18.87 9.29
N ASN A 495 10.62 -19.89 9.46
CA ASN A 495 11.33 -20.19 10.72
C ASN A 495 10.44 -20.33 11.97
N ASN A 496 9.17 -20.65 11.81
CA ASN A 496 8.28 -20.88 12.95
C ASN A 496 8.45 -22.30 13.50
N GLN A 497 8.36 -22.42 14.82
CA GLN A 497 8.70 -23.62 15.57
C GLN A 497 7.48 -24.18 16.29
N ALA A 498 7.26 -25.48 16.15
CA ALA A 498 6.35 -26.25 17.01
C ALA A 498 6.76 -27.72 17.06
N VAL A 499 6.15 -28.48 17.98
CA VAL A 499 6.38 -29.92 18.10
C VAL A 499 5.91 -30.70 16.87
N THR A 500 4.76 -30.34 16.30
CA THR A 500 4.16 -31.09 15.17
C THR A 500 4.21 -30.35 13.83
N CYS A 501 3.80 -29.07 13.82
CA CYS A 501 3.70 -28.25 12.61
C CYS A 501 4.05 -26.81 12.99
N GLY A 502 5.26 -26.38 12.64
CA GLY A 502 5.77 -25.03 12.87
C GLY A 502 5.07 -24.00 11.99
N GLY A 503 4.68 -24.37 10.76
CA GLY A 503 3.95 -23.47 9.87
C GLY A 503 2.48 -23.30 10.26
N ILE A 504 1.58 -23.65 9.33
CA ILE A 504 0.13 -23.48 9.51
C ILE A 504 -0.54 -24.82 9.83
N TYR A 505 -1.14 -24.92 11.01
CA TYR A 505 -2.01 -26.03 11.38
C TYR A 505 -3.48 -25.70 11.11
N SER A 506 -4.03 -26.29 10.06
CA SER A 506 -5.44 -26.19 9.66
C SER A 506 -6.29 -27.31 10.27
N GLY A 507 -6.79 -27.07 11.49
CA GLY A 507 -7.53 -28.05 12.29
C GLY A 507 -9.05 -27.96 12.18
N TYR A 508 -9.76 -29.04 12.53
CA TYR A 508 -11.20 -29.06 12.84
C TYR A 508 -12.09 -28.28 11.86
N ASN A 509 -12.39 -28.83 10.69
CA ASN A 509 -13.26 -28.21 9.67
C ASN A 509 -12.83 -26.80 9.22
N SER A 510 -11.56 -26.41 9.42
CA SER A 510 -11.00 -25.19 8.85
C SER A 510 -10.62 -25.36 7.39
N HIS A 511 -10.57 -24.25 6.66
CA HIS A 511 -10.13 -24.22 5.26
C HIS A 511 -9.29 -22.98 4.97
N VAL A 512 -7.97 -23.11 5.10
CA VAL A 512 -7.02 -22.00 4.84
C VAL A 512 -6.88 -21.76 3.34
N LYS A 513 -6.89 -20.50 2.91
CA LYS A 513 -6.61 -20.08 1.53
C LYS A 513 -5.30 -19.32 1.49
N ILE A 514 -4.42 -19.70 0.54
CA ILE A 514 -3.09 -19.10 0.38
C ILE A 514 -2.85 -18.81 -1.10
N SER A 515 -2.42 -17.59 -1.40
CA SER A 515 -1.97 -17.16 -2.73
C SER A 515 -0.74 -16.27 -2.66
N ASN A 516 0.11 -16.29 -3.68
CA ASN A 516 1.29 -15.44 -3.80
C ASN A 516 2.19 -15.45 -2.56
N SER A 517 2.28 -16.57 -1.84
CA SER A 517 2.90 -16.59 -0.51
C SER A 517 4.06 -17.58 -0.46
N ILE A 518 4.98 -17.36 0.50
CA ILE A 518 6.09 -18.27 0.78
C ILE A 518 5.90 -18.92 2.14
N LEU A 519 6.02 -20.24 2.20
CA LEU A 519 6.06 -21.02 3.44
C LEU A 519 7.33 -21.89 3.46
N TRP A 520 8.30 -21.51 4.28
CA TRP A 520 9.65 -22.07 4.22
C TRP A 520 10.31 -22.20 5.60
N SER A 521 11.22 -23.16 5.79
CA SER A 521 12.04 -23.35 6.99
C SER A 521 11.29 -23.42 8.34
N ASN A 522 9.98 -23.66 8.32
CA ASN A 522 9.22 -23.94 9.54
C ASN A 522 9.50 -25.38 10.01
N SER A 523 9.51 -25.63 11.32
CA SER A 523 9.71 -27.00 11.83
C SER A 523 8.54 -27.92 11.47
N GLY A 524 8.83 -29.20 11.20
CA GLY A 524 7.79 -30.14 10.78
C GLY A 524 7.16 -29.76 9.44
N GLU A 525 5.83 -29.80 9.36
CA GLU A 525 5.10 -29.47 8.13
C GLU A 525 4.90 -27.95 7.95
N GLN A 526 5.02 -27.47 6.70
CA GLN A 526 4.67 -26.09 6.33
C GLN A 526 3.17 -25.83 6.47
N ILE A 527 2.36 -26.83 6.09
CA ILE A 527 0.89 -26.80 6.23
C ILE A 527 0.39 -28.20 6.61
N SER A 528 -0.10 -28.35 7.83
CA SER A 528 -0.82 -29.55 8.28
C SER A 528 -2.32 -29.35 8.16
N GLY A 529 -3.03 -30.24 7.45
CA GLY A 529 -4.48 -30.18 7.29
C GLY A 529 -4.95 -29.55 5.96
N THR A 530 -6.22 -29.12 5.93
CA THR A 530 -6.90 -28.69 4.69
C THR A 530 -6.53 -27.25 4.33
N ALA A 531 -6.03 -27.05 3.10
CA ALA A 531 -5.76 -25.73 2.56
C ALA A 531 -5.86 -25.73 1.03
N THR A 532 -6.33 -24.63 0.45
CA THR A 532 -6.22 -24.32 -0.98
C THR A 532 -5.06 -23.37 -1.18
N VAL A 533 -4.08 -23.80 -1.97
CA VAL A 533 -2.84 -23.05 -2.22
C VAL A 533 -2.66 -22.88 -3.72
N ARG A 534 -2.37 -21.66 -4.19
CA ARG A 534 -2.10 -21.34 -5.61
C ARG A 534 -0.97 -20.31 -5.71
N TYR A 535 -0.19 -20.34 -6.78
CA TYR A 535 0.91 -19.39 -7.04
C TYR A 535 1.75 -19.10 -5.79
N SER A 536 2.16 -20.15 -5.07
CA SER A 536 2.87 -20.01 -3.79
C SER A 536 4.07 -20.95 -3.73
N CYS A 537 5.12 -20.55 -3.02
CA CYS A 537 6.32 -21.33 -2.81
C CYS A 537 6.25 -22.05 -1.46
N ILE A 538 6.15 -23.39 -1.48
CA ILE A 538 5.97 -24.21 -0.27
C ILE A 538 7.06 -25.26 -0.18
N GLN A 539 7.85 -25.24 0.90
CA GLN A 539 8.87 -26.24 1.16
C GLN A 539 8.27 -27.65 1.22
N GLY A 540 8.90 -28.61 0.53
CA GLY A 540 8.39 -29.98 0.40
C GLY A 540 7.23 -30.13 -0.60
N GLY A 541 6.74 -29.01 -1.14
CA GLY A 541 5.72 -28.95 -2.19
C GLY A 541 4.29 -29.07 -1.70
N ARG A 542 3.37 -28.43 -2.46
CA ARG A 542 1.92 -28.50 -2.23
C ARG A 542 1.19 -28.48 -3.57
N ARG A 543 0.30 -29.44 -3.76
CA ARG A 543 -0.52 -29.49 -4.98
C ARG A 543 -1.38 -28.22 -5.11
N GLY A 544 -1.31 -27.58 -6.27
CA GLY A 544 -2.10 -26.40 -6.63
C GLY A 544 -1.59 -25.82 -7.95
N VAL A 545 -2.37 -24.93 -8.55
CA VAL A 545 -1.97 -24.23 -9.79
C VAL A 545 -0.89 -23.20 -9.45
N GLY A 546 0.19 -23.16 -10.22
CA GLY A 546 1.27 -22.18 -10.06
C GLY A 546 2.15 -22.38 -8.82
N ASN A 547 1.92 -23.43 -8.01
CA ASN A 547 2.75 -23.65 -6.83
C ASN A 547 4.12 -24.21 -7.21
N ILE A 548 5.14 -23.73 -6.52
CA ILE A 548 6.52 -24.18 -6.64
C ILE A 548 7.04 -24.66 -5.28
N SER A 549 8.16 -25.38 -5.30
CA SER A 549 8.82 -25.90 -4.09
C SER A 549 10.34 -25.78 -4.14
N SER A 550 10.83 -25.00 -5.09
CA SER A 550 12.24 -24.63 -5.18
C SER A 550 12.56 -23.65 -4.06
N ASP A 551 13.82 -23.62 -3.63
CA ASP A 551 14.30 -22.68 -2.63
C ASP A 551 13.92 -21.24 -3.02
N PRO A 552 13.25 -20.46 -2.15
CA PRO A 552 12.89 -19.07 -2.43
C PRO A 552 14.11 -18.16 -2.53
N LEU A 553 15.31 -18.60 -2.13
CA LEU A 553 16.54 -17.82 -2.15
C LEU A 553 16.34 -16.50 -1.39
N PHE A 554 16.17 -16.58 -0.07
CA PHE A 554 16.22 -15.38 0.77
C PHE A 554 17.65 -14.83 0.83
N VAL A 555 17.76 -13.52 1.13
CA VAL A 555 19.03 -12.84 1.39
C VAL A 555 19.70 -13.42 2.62
N ASP A 556 18.95 -13.53 3.72
CA ASP A 556 19.36 -14.20 4.94
C ASP A 556 18.18 -15.01 5.46
N ASP A 557 18.34 -16.33 5.47
CA ASP A 557 17.32 -17.26 5.94
C ASP A 557 16.90 -16.98 7.39
N ASP A 558 17.75 -16.34 8.20
CA ASP A 558 17.51 -16.08 9.61
C ASP A 558 17.03 -14.67 9.91
N SER A 559 17.27 -13.66 9.07
CA SER A 559 16.92 -12.27 9.46
C SER A 559 16.42 -11.36 8.34
N ASP A 560 16.59 -11.74 7.07
CA ASP A 560 16.21 -10.93 5.92
C ASP A 560 15.58 -11.81 4.83
N TRP A 561 14.25 -11.83 4.83
CA TRP A 561 13.45 -12.64 3.91
C TRP A 561 13.07 -11.92 2.62
N VAL A 562 13.81 -10.87 2.24
CA VAL A 562 13.80 -10.34 0.87
C VAL A 562 14.37 -11.41 -0.07
N LEU A 563 13.85 -11.48 -1.30
CA LEU A 563 14.34 -12.40 -2.32
C LEU A 563 15.67 -11.92 -2.89
N ARG A 564 16.57 -12.83 -3.27
CA ARG A 564 17.77 -12.49 -4.06
C ARG A 564 17.58 -12.79 -5.54
N THR A 565 18.49 -12.25 -6.35
CA THR A 565 18.53 -12.50 -7.80
C THR A 565 18.46 -14.00 -8.13
N ASN A 566 17.80 -14.35 -9.24
CA ASN A 566 17.50 -15.72 -9.66
C ASN A 566 16.54 -16.51 -8.75
N SER A 567 15.91 -15.88 -7.76
CA SER A 567 14.85 -16.54 -6.99
C SER A 567 13.73 -17.03 -7.93
N PRO A 568 13.26 -18.28 -7.78
CA PRO A 568 12.12 -18.77 -8.53
C PRO A 568 10.79 -18.13 -8.10
N CYS A 569 10.81 -17.31 -7.04
CA CYS A 569 9.66 -16.59 -6.52
C CYS A 569 9.48 -15.21 -7.16
N ILE A 570 10.50 -14.71 -7.89
CA ILE A 570 10.45 -13.45 -8.62
C ILE A 570 9.58 -13.60 -9.87
N ASP A 571 8.71 -12.62 -10.13
CA ASP A 571 7.79 -12.57 -11.26
C ASP A 571 6.92 -13.84 -11.42
N ALA A 572 6.58 -14.49 -10.30
CA ALA A 572 5.99 -15.83 -10.26
C ALA A 572 4.55 -15.89 -9.71
N GLY A 573 4.03 -14.77 -9.17
CA GLY A 573 2.71 -14.67 -8.56
C GLY A 573 1.53 -14.51 -9.53
N ASP A 574 0.33 -14.37 -8.97
CA ASP A 574 -0.93 -14.09 -9.67
C ASP A 574 -1.39 -12.66 -9.36
N ASN A 575 -1.27 -11.74 -10.32
CA ASN A 575 -1.63 -10.33 -10.12
C ASN A 575 -3.11 -10.16 -9.73
N ALA A 576 -3.99 -11.05 -10.18
CA ALA A 576 -5.41 -10.98 -9.85
C ALA A 576 -5.73 -11.46 -8.43
N ALA A 577 -4.78 -12.09 -7.74
CA ALA A 577 -4.92 -12.47 -6.34
C ALA A 577 -4.60 -11.33 -5.37
N VAL A 578 -3.84 -10.32 -5.80
CA VAL A 578 -3.50 -9.13 -4.99
C VAL A 578 -4.77 -8.30 -4.75
N PRO A 579 -5.19 -8.09 -3.48
CA PRO A 579 -6.33 -7.23 -3.16
C PRO A 579 -6.18 -5.80 -3.67
N GLU A 580 -7.31 -5.17 -4.02
CA GLU A 580 -7.35 -3.76 -4.40
C GLU A 580 -6.88 -2.86 -3.26
N GLY A 581 -6.09 -1.84 -3.58
CA GLY A 581 -5.51 -0.90 -2.60
C GLY A 581 -4.14 -1.31 -2.04
N ILE A 582 -3.64 -2.52 -2.34
CA ILE A 582 -2.28 -2.93 -1.97
C ILE A 582 -1.29 -2.45 -3.04
N MET A 583 -0.62 -1.35 -2.74
CA MET A 583 0.28 -0.68 -3.68
C MET A 583 1.76 -0.91 -3.39
N THR A 584 2.12 -1.38 -2.18
CA THR A 584 3.52 -1.60 -1.75
C THR A 584 3.76 -2.95 -1.06
N ASP A 585 5.02 -3.36 -0.87
CA ASP A 585 5.43 -4.52 -0.03
C ASP A 585 5.59 -4.09 1.41
N LEU A 586 5.93 -5.09 2.24
CA LEU A 586 6.28 -4.92 3.63
C LEU A 586 7.52 -4.03 3.82
N ALA A 587 8.38 -3.87 2.80
CA ALA A 587 9.51 -2.94 2.82
C ALA A 587 9.16 -1.53 2.28
N GLY A 588 7.94 -1.33 1.78
CA GLY A 588 7.46 -0.07 1.20
C GLY A 588 7.75 0.11 -0.30
N ASN A 589 8.36 -0.86 -0.98
CA ASN A 589 8.57 -0.82 -2.44
C ASN A 589 7.26 -1.07 -3.20
N PRO A 590 7.07 -0.56 -4.43
CA PRO A 590 5.90 -0.85 -5.25
C PRO A 590 5.57 -2.35 -5.36
N ARG A 591 4.29 -2.71 -5.37
CA ARG A 591 3.80 -4.12 -5.39
C ARG A 591 3.92 -4.85 -6.73
N PHE A 592 4.25 -4.14 -7.79
CA PHE A 592 4.45 -4.75 -9.09
C PHE A 592 5.73 -4.17 -9.68
N ILE A 593 6.84 -4.89 -9.52
CA ILE A 593 8.16 -4.54 -10.04
C ILE A 593 8.59 -5.66 -10.98
N ASP A 594 9.10 -5.30 -12.15
CA ASP A 594 9.58 -6.27 -13.15
C ASP A 594 11.09 -6.47 -12.93
N GLU A 595 11.56 -7.71 -12.82
CA GLU A 595 12.98 -8.02 -12.96
C GLU A 595 13.23 -8.45 -14.41
N PRO A 596 13.82 -7.58 -15.26
CA PRO A 596 13.80 -7.77 -16.71
C PRO A 596 14.59 -8.99 -17.21
N ASN A 597 15.46 -9.58 -16.38
CA ASN A 597 16.26 -10.75 -16.74
C ASN A 597 15.64 -12.07 -16.24
N THR A 598 14.60 -12.00 -15.41
CA THR A 598 13.90 -13.14 -14.82
C THR A 598 12.69 -13.47 -15.68
N PRO A 599 12.53 -14.74 -16.13
CA PRO A 599 11.35 -15.11 -16.89
C PRO A 599 10.08 -14.95 -16.05
N ASN A 600 9.09 -14.19 -16.54
CA ASN A 600 7.78 -14.11 -15.90
C ASN A 600 7.09 -15.47 -15.95
N THR A 601 7.01 -16.15 -14.81
CA THR A 601 6.37 -17.48 -14.68
C THR A 601 4.97 -17.42 -14.08
N GLY A 602 4.62 -16.27 -13.50
CA GLY A 602 3.30 -15.98 -12.94
C GLY A 602 2.24 -15.64 -13.98
N ILE A 603 1.10 -15.13 -13.51
CA ILE A 603 -0.04 -14.73 -14.36
C ILE A 603 -0.50 -13.30 -14.09
N GLY A 604 -0.83 -12.60 -15.16
CA GLY A 604 -1.24 -11.19 -15.10
C GLY A 604 -0.72 -10.41 -16.30
N LEU A 605 -1.00 -9.11 -16.32
CA LEU A 605 -0.27 -8.19 -17.17
C LEU A 605 1.00 -7.77 -16.42
N PRO A 606 2.21 -7.96 -17.01
CA PRO A 606 3.44 -7.49 -16.39
C PRO A 606 3.41 -5.99 -16.06
N PRO A 607 4.12 -5.53 -15.00
CA PRO A 607 4.95 -6.30 -14.06
C PRO A 607 4.17 -7.37 -13.27
N ILE A 608 4.78 -8.55 -13.04
CA ILE A 608 4.14 -9.65 -12.32
C ILE A 608 4.57 -9.59 -10.85
N VAL A 609 3.63 -9.77 -9.93
CA VAL A 609 3.91 -9.75 -8.50
C VAL A 609 4.79 -10.93 -8.08
N ASP A 610 5.71 -10.69 -7.16
CA ASP A 610 6.50 -11.75 -6.55
C ASP A 610 5.67 -12.60 -5.58
N MET A 611 6.14 -13.82 -5.31
CA MET A 611 5.61 -14.59 -4.18
C MET A 611 6.24 -14.11 -2.88
N GLY A 612 5.44 -13.91 -1.84
CA GLY A 612 5.89 -13.50 -0.51
C GLY A 612 5.47 -12.08 -0.14
N ALA A 613 5.94 -11.64 1.03
CA ALA A 613 5.66 -10.31 1.60
C ALA A 613 6.56 -9.19 1.08
N TYR A 614 7.57 -9.52 0.26
CA TYR A 614 8.55 -8.60 -0.29
C TYR A 614 8.59 -8.74 -1.81
N GLU A 615 8.80 -7.63 -2.53
CA GLU A 615 9.20 -7.67 -3.94
C GLU A 615 10.70 -7.52 -4.04
N TYR A 616 11.28 -8.15 -5.06
CA TYR A 616 12.62 -7.90 -5.48
C TYR A 616 12.68 -6.63 -6.33
N ASP A 617 13.33 -5.59 -5.80
CA ASP A 617 13.62 -4.38 -6.56
C ASP A 617 15.11 -4.36 -7.00
N PRO A 618 15.41 -4.59 -8.29
CA PRO A 618 16.80 -4.56 -8.77
C PRO A 618 17.46 -3.17 -8.65
N SER A 619 16.68 -2.10 -8.49
CA SER A 619 17.22 -0.74 -8.32
C SER A 619 17.81 -0.50 -6.92
N ASN A 620 17.33 -1.23 -5.90
CA ASN A 620 17.91 -1.21 -4.56
C ASN A 620 19.23 -1.99 -4.49
N TYR A 621 19.50 -2.87 -5.46
CA TYR A 621 20.65 -3.77 -5.47
C TYR A 621 21.39 -3.75 -6.82
N PRO A 622 21.97 -2.61 -7.24
CA PRO A 622 22.58 -2.49 -8.56
C PRO A 622 23.73 -3.49 -8.76
N PRO A 623 23.77 -4.22 -9.88
CA PRO A 623 24.80 -5.22 -10.15
C PRO A 623 26.21 -4.63 -10.04
N ARG A 624 27.14 -5.36 -9.43
CA ARG A 624 28.51 -4.86 -9.19
C ARG A 624 29.58 -5.94 -9.32
N ASN A 625 30.83 -5.48 -9.39
CA ASN A 625 31.98 -6.36 -9.17
C ASN A 625 32.16 -6.58 -7.66
N SER A 626 32.58 -7.79 -7.27
CA SER A 626 33.14 -8.07 -5.95
C SER A 626 34.67 -8.08 -6.01
N PHE A 627 35.35 -7.45 -5.04
CA PHE A 627 36.81 -7.31 -5.03
C PHE A 627 37.44 -8.24 -3.97
N VAL A 628 38.56 -8.86 -4.34
CA VAL A 628 39.30 -9.79 -3.47
C VAL A 628 40.77 -9.39 -3.40
N ASN A 629 41.27 -9.11 -2.20
CA ASN A 629 42.66 -8.77 -1.94
C ASN A 629 43.07 -9.28 -0.55
N ILE A 630 44.01 -10.25 -0.53
CA ILE A 630 44.52 -10.86 0.71
C ILE A 630 45.25 -9.84 1.63
N HIS A 631 45.53 -8.63 1.12
CA HIS A 631 46.17 -7.55 1.85
C HIS A 631 45.25 -6.36 2.14
N ALA A 632 43.95 -6.44 1.80
CA ALA A 632 42.99 -5.42 2.20
C ALA A 632 42.83 -5.38 3.73
N VAL A 633 42.55 -4.19 4.25
CA VAL A 633 42.44 -3.92 5.70
C VAL A 633 41.16 -3.17 6.06
N GLY A 634 40.29 -2.91 5.08
CA GLY A 634 39.01 -2.23 5.23
C GLY A 634 37.92 -3.15 5.80
N ALA A 635 36.68 -2.95 5.37
CA ALA A 635 35.51 -3.62 5.93
C ALA A 635 35.41 -5.12 5.63
N ASN A 636 36.17 -5.64 4.64
CA ASN A 636 36.12 -7.04 4.19
C ASN A 636 34.72 -7.44 3.72
N ASP A 637 34.14 -6.63 2.84
CA ASP A 637 32.78 -6.76 2.27
C ASP A 637 32.79 -6.79 0.72
N GLY A 638 33.98 -6.75 0.10
CA GLY A 638 34.13 -6.85 -1.35
C GLY A 638 33.63 -5.63 -2.12
N THR A 639 33.25 -4.52 -1.48
CA THR A 639 32.65 -3.32 -2.13
C THR A 639 33.65 -2.46 -2.91
N SER A 640 34.92 -2.51 -2.52
CA SER A 640 36.00 -1.75 -3.13
C SER A 640 37.32 -2.50 -2.99
N TRP A 641 38.40 -2.02 -3.61
CA TRP A 641 39.74 -2.58 -3.34
C TRP A 641 40.21 -2.38 -1.89
N ALA A 642 39.74 -1.32 -1.21
CA ALA A 642 40.10 -1.06 0.19
C ALA A 642 39.36 -2.01 1.14
N ASP A 643 38.10 -2.31 0.83
CA ASP A 643 37.19 -3.15 1.59
C ASP A 643 37.08 -4.57 1.02
N ALA A 644 37.99 -4.94 0.12
CA ALA A 644 37.99 -6.21 -0.58
C ALA A 644 38.02 -7.40 0.39
N TYR A 645 37.38 -8.50 0.01
CA TYR A 645 37.49 -9.74 0.76
C TYR A 645 38.94 -10.22 0.82
N ASN A 646 39.40 -10.67 1.98
CA ASN A 646 40.72 -11.24 2.15
C ASN A 646 40.80 -12.67 1.58
N HIS A 647 39.69 -13.41 1.60
CA HIS A 647 39.61 -14.76 1.07
C HIS A 647 38.66 -14.83 -0.12
N LEU A 648 39.06 -15.56 -1.16
CA LEU A 648 38.26 -15.69 -2.38
C LEU A 648 36.96 -16.48 -2.14
N GLN A 649 36.91 -17.36 -1.14
CA GLN A 649 35.68 -18.08 -0.80
C GLN A 649 34.59 -17.16 -0.29
N ASP A 650 34.93 -16.08 0.43
CA ASP A 650 33.94 -15.13 0.92
C ASP A 650 33.26 -14.39 -0.24
N ALA A 651 34.00 -14.07 -1.31
CA ALA A 651 33.43 -13.48 -2.52
C ALA A 651 32.60 -14.47 -3.35
N PHE A 652 32.95 -15.77 -3.36
CA PHE A 652 32.09 -16.80 -3.94
C PHE A 652 30.82 -17.00 -3.13
N ALA A 653 30.89 -16.92 -1.79
CA ALA A 653 29.73 -16.95 -0.92
C ALA A 653 28.82 -15.75 -1.21
N GLU A 654 29.37 -14.53 -1.26
CA GLU A 654 28.62 -13.33 -1.65
C GLU A 654 27.95 -13.51 -3.02
N ALA A 655 28.69 -13.92 -4.05
CA ALA A 655 28.12 -14.11 -5.38
C ALA A 655 27.04 -15.20 -5.43
N ALA A 656 27.05 -16.15 -4.49
CA ALA A 656 26.05 -17.19 -4.39
C ALA A 656 24.81 -16.74 -3.59
N SER A 657 24.93 -15.87 -2.59
CA SER A 657 23.86 -15.57 -1.62
C SER A 657 23.43 -14.10 -1.52
N SER A 658 24.09 -13.17 -2.22
CA SER A 658 23.79 -11.74 -2.12
C SER A 658 22.50 -11.34 -2.86
N PRO A 659 21.70 -10.38 -2.34
CA PRO A 659 20.63 -9.74 -3.09
C PRO A 659 21.16 -8.94 -4.29
N VAL A 660 22.42 -8.49 -4.19
CA VAL A 660 23.12 -7.80 -5.27
C VAL A 660 23.65 -8.83 -6.26
N GLU A 661 23.34 -8.63 -7.52
CA GLU A 661 23.92 -9.45 -8.58
C GLU A 661 25.43 -9.18 -8.71
N ILE A 662 26.24 -10.20 -8.38
CA ILE A 662 27.70 -10.17 -8.58
C ILE A 662 28.02 -10.83 -9.92
N TYR A 663 28.08 -10.03 -10.98
CA TYR A 663 28.42 -10.53 -12.32
C TYR A 663 29.92 -10.82 -12.51
N ALA A 664 30.77 -10.27 -11.64
CA ALA A 664 32.20 -10.55 -11.68
C ALA A 664 32.92 -10.43 -10.34
N ILE A 665 33.95 -11.27 -10.15
CA ILE A 665 34.86 -11.25 -9.02
C ILE A 665 36.27 -10.87 -9.50
N TRP A 666 36.82 -9.78 -8.98
CA TRP A 666 38.14 -9.25 -9.34
C TRP A 666 39.16 -9.57 -8.25
N VAL A 667 40.19 -10.33 -8.60
CA VAL A 667 41.13 -10.90 -7.64
C VAL A 667 42.52 -10.30 -7.84
N ALA A 668 43.04 -9.65 -6.80
CA ALA A 668 44.39 -9.09 -6.78
C ALA A 668 45.48 -10.18 -6.85
N ALA A 669 46.72 -9.77 -7.10
CA ALA A 669 47.87 -10.65 -7.05
C ALA A 669 48.02 -11.25 -5.65
N GLY A 670 48.25 -12.55 -5.58
CA GLY A 670 48.26 -13.29 -4.31
C GLY A 670 48.07 -14.79 -4.49
N THR A 671 48.17 -15.53 -3.39
CA THR A 671 47.89 -16.96 -3.34
C THR A 671 46.66 -17.20 -2.50
N TYR A 672 45.63 -17.77 -3.10
CA TYR A 672 44.35 -18.04 -2.49
C TYR A 672 44.12 -19.54 -2.38
N ARG A 673 43.68 -19.99 -1.21
CA ARG A 673 43.40 -21.41 -0.93
C ARG A 673 41.91 -21.64 -0.68
N PRO A 674 41.36 -22.78 -1.12
CA PRO A 674 39.92 -23.01 -1.03
C PRO A 674 39.43 -23.32 0.38
N ASP A 675 40.31 -23.62 1.33
CA ASP A 675 40.00 -23.90 2.75
C ASP A 675 40.08 -22.66 3.66
N GLU A 676 40.26 -21.47 3.08
CA GLU A 676 40.30 -20.19 3.77
C GLU A 676 38.99 -19.40 3.52
N GLY A 677 38.44 -18.76 4.56
CA GLY A 677 37.18 -18.01 4.51
C GLY A 677 36.33 -18.23 5.77
N ALA A 678 35.25 -17.47 5.94
CA ALA A 678 34.41 -17.50 7.15
C ALA A 678 33.76 -18.88 7.39
N ASP A 679 33.29 -19.52 6.31
CA ASP A 679 32.57 -20.81 6.37
C ASP A 679 33.44 -22.01 5.98
N GLN A 680 34.76 -21.83 5.90
CA GLN A 680 35.67 -22.90 5.52
C GLN A 680 36.29 -23.58 6.75
N ILE A 681 36.57 -24.88 6.60
CA ILE A 681 37.29 -25.67 7.60
C ILE A 681 38.75 -25.79 7.15
N PRO A 682 39.72 -25.19 7.87
CA PRO A 682 41.14 -25.27 7.51
C PRO A 682 41.62 -26.72 7.40
N GLY A 683 42.38 -27.02 6.33
CA GLY A 683 42.88 -28.35 5.99
C GLY A 683 41.84 -29.29 5.38
N ASN A 684 40.62 -28.82 5.09
CA ASN A 684 39.62 -29.65 4.42
C ASN A 684 39.99 -29.90 2.96
N ARG A 685 40.45 -31.12 2.67
CA ARG A 685 40.83 -31.56 1.32
C ARG A 685 39.71 -31.53 0.29
N GLN A 686 38.45 -31.50 0.72
CA GLN A 686 37.30 -31.39 -0.19
C GLN A 686 36.95 -29.95 -0.53
N ALA A 687 37.57 -28.95 0.11
CA ALA A 687 37.37 -27.56 -0.22
C ALA A 687 37.88 -27.26 -1.64
N SER A 688 37.07 -26.54 -2.41
CA SER A 688 37.35 -26.16 -3.81
C SER A 688 36.68 -24.81 -4.14
N PHE A 689 37.26 -24.06 -5.08
CA PHE A 689 36.59 -22.92 -5.69
C PHE A 689 35.57 -23.44 -6.71
N THR A 690 34.27 -23.24 -6.46
CA THR A 690 33.20 -23.73 -7.35
C THR A 690 32.70 -22.58 -8.21
N LEU A 691 32.80 -22.73 -9.54
CA LEU A 691 32.33 -21.71 -10.47
C LEU A 691 30.79 -21.61 -10.46
N LEU A 692 30.28 -20.40 -10.68
CA LEU A 692 28.85 -20.08 -10.66
C LEU A 692 28.43 -19.55 -12.04
N ASP A 693 27.22 -19.92 -12.48
CA ASP A 693 26.61 -19.33 -13.68
C ASP A 693 26.38 -17.83 -13.47
N GLY A 694 26.52 -17.04 -14.53
CA GLY A 694 26.46 -15.57 -14.50
C GLY A 694 27.70 -14.88 -13.93
N VAL A 695 28.62 -15.61 -13.27
CA VAL A 695 29.75 -15.00 -12.56
C VAL A 695 31.07 -15.17 -13.30
N ALA A 696 31.71 -14.04 -13.60
CA ALA A 696 33.04 -14.02 -14.19
C ALA A 696 34.15 -13.75 -13.16
N VAL A 697 35.01 -14.73 -12.93
CA VAL A 697 36.12 -14.66 -11.97
C VAL A 697 37.41 -14.34 -12.70
N TYR A 698 38.08 -13.26 -12.27
CA TYR A 698 39.24 -12.75 -12.97
C TYR A 698 40.43 -12.42 -12.05
N GLY A 699 41.60 -12.98 -12.38
CA GLY A 699 42.89 -12.63 -11.78
C GLY A 699 43.68 -11.63 -12.62
N GLY A 700 44.83 -11.19 -12.10
CA GLY A 700 45.73 -10.28 -12.81
C GLY A 700 45.68 -8.82 -12.38
N PHE A 701 45.12 -8.52 -11.21
CA PHE A 701 44.98 -7.16 -10.69
C PHE A 701 46.06 -6.82 -9.65
N ALA A 702 46.52 -5.58 -9.61
CA ALA A 702 47.37 -5.02 -8.58
C ALA A 702 46.58 -4.59 -7.33
N GLY A 703 45.26 -4.39 -7.46
CA GLY A 703 44.39 -3.98 -6.36
C GLY A 703 44.10 -2.48 -6.33
N ASN A 704 44.15 -1.82 -7.48
CA ASN A 704 43.85 -0.40 -7.63
C ASN A 704 43.17 -0.04 -8.96
N GLU A 705 42.85 -1.03 -9.77
CA GLU A 705 42.25 -0.88 -11.08
C GLU A 705 40.79 -0.47 -11.00
N THR A 706 40.35 0.35 -11.95
CA THR A 706 38.98 0.82 -12.09
C THR A 706 38.28 0.21 -13.31
N ALA A 707 39.00 -0.53 -14.15
CA ALA A 707 38.47 -1.12 -15.38
C ALA A 707 39.09 -2.49 -15.68
N LEU A 708 38.31 -3.34 -16.34
CA LEU A 708 38.67 -4.74 -16.63
C LEU A 708 39.93 -4.87 -17.50
N ASP A 709 40.17 -3.91 -18.40
CA ASP A 709 41.27 -3.92 -19.37
C ASP A 709 42.60 -3.44 -18.79
N GLN A 710 42.60 -2.93 -17.55
CA GLN A 710 43.82 -2.50 -16.83
C GLN A 710 44.61 -3.67 -16.23
N ARG A 711 44.01 -4.86 -16.15
CA ARG A 711 44.67 -6.06 -15.61
C ARG A 711 45.93 -6.41 -16.41
N ASP A 712 46.94 -6.88 -15.68
CA ASP A 712 48.16 -7.45 -16.24
C ASP A 712 48.43 -8.81 -15.57
N PRO A 713 47.85 -9.91 -16.09
CA PRO A 713 48.03 -11.24 -15.51
C PRO A 713 49.47 -11.75 -15.50
N ALA A 714 50.38 -11.13 -16.28
CA ALA A 714 51.79 -11.49 -16.28
C ALA A 714 52.56 -10.78 -15.16
N ALA A 715 52.25 -9.52 -14.88
CA ALA A 715 52.87 -8.75 -13.79
C ALA A 715 52.24 -9.07 -12.42
N ASN A 716 50.92 -9.25 -12.37
CA ASN A 716 50.13 -9.40 -11.16
C ASN A 716 49.63 -10.84 -11.02
N VAL A 717 50.55 -11.76 -10.74
CA VAL A 717 50.22 -13.20 -10.72
C VAL A 717 49.23 -13.52 -9.60
N THR A 718 48.07 -14.04 -9.99
CA THR A 718 47.06 -14.56 -9.06
C THR A 718 47.06 -16.10 -9.10
N ILE A 719 47.23 -16.72 -7.92
CA ILE A 719 47.41 -18.17 -7.77
C ILE A 719 46.23 -18.76 -6.99
N LEU A 720 45.55 -19.74 -7.57
CA LEU A 720 44.64 -20.64 -6.87
C LEU A 720 45.44 -21.90 -6.51
N SER A 721 45.66 -22.12 -5.21
CA SER A 721 46.54 -23.19 -4.73
C SER A 721 45.77 -24.23 -3.92
N GLY A 722 45.96 -25.49 -4.27
CA GLY A 722 45.54 -26.64 -3.44
C GLY A 722 46.51 -26.98 -2.31
N ASP A 723 47.63 -26.25 -2.15
CA ASP A 723 48.61 -26.41 -1.06
C ASP A 723 48.05 -25.92 0.28
N ILE A 724 47.06 -26.65 0.80
CA ILE A 724 46.34 -26.38 2.05
C ILE A 724 46.99 -27.12 3.23
N GLY A 725 46.73 -26.67 4.45
CA GLY A 725 47.34 -27.29 5.63
C GLY A 725 48.82 -26.96 5.77
N VAL A 726 49.70 -27.97 5.70
CA VAL A 726 51.14 -27.83 5.89
C VAL A 726 51.81 -27.45 4.55
N PRO A 727 52.47 -26.28 4.45
CA PRO A 727 53.05 -25.83 3.19
C PRO A 727 54.03 -26.84 2.56
N GLY A 728 53.74 -27.25 1.34
CA GLY A 728 54.54 -28.17 0.54
C GLY A 728 54.35 -29.66 0.88
N ASP A 729 53.51 -30.01 1.84
CA ASP A 729 53.03 -31.38 2.00
C ASP A 729 51.95 -31.63 0.96
N ASN A 730 52.05 -32.69 0.16
CA ASN A 730 51.02 -32.96 -0.84
C ASN A 730 49.91 -33.88 -0.32
N SER A 731 50.05 -34.43 0.88
CA SER A 731 49.12 -35.41 1.45
C SER A 731 47.84 -34.75 1.97
N ASP A 732 47.91 -33.48 2.33
CA ASP A 732 46.81 -32.62 2.76
C ASP A 732 46.30 -31.69 1.65
N ASN A 733 46.96 -31.61 0.49
CA ASN A 733 46.46 -30.81 -0.63
C ASN A 733 45.00 -31.07 -1.01
N SER A 734 44.29 -30.02 -1.42
CA SER A 734 42.93 -30.10 -1.98
C SER A 734 42.83 -31.13 -3.08
N LEU A 735 41.77 -31.91 -3.07
CA LEU A 735 41.50 -32.94 -4.09
C LEU A 735 41.24 -32.28 -5.45
N HIS A 736 40.47 -31.20 -5.46
CA HIS A 736 40.23 -30.35 -6.62
C HIS A 736 40.50 -28.90 -6.20
N VAL A 737 41.28 -28.15 -6.99
CA VAL A 737 41.42 -26.71 -6.72
C VAL A 737 40.17 -25.96 -7.20
N VAL A 738 39.68 -26.31 -8.39
CA VAL A 738 38.50 -25.69 -9.00
C VAL A 738 37.50 -26.75 -9.45
N ILE A 739 36.20 -26.48 -9.26
CA ILE A 739 35.09 -27.29 -9.78
C ILE A 739 34.23 -26.41 -10.70
N GLY A 740 33.98 -26.87 -11.92
CA GLY A 740 33.09 -26.22 -12.89
C GLY A 740 31.92 -27.11 -13.32
N SER A 741 31.48 -28.00 -12.43
CA SER A 741 30.45 -28.99 -12.75
C SER A 741 29.06 -28.35 -12.76
N GLY A 742 28.21 -28.72 -13.72
CA GLY A 742 26.85 -28.21 -13.83
C GLY A 742 26.71 -26.80 -14.42
N THR A 743 27.81 -26.08 -14.66
CA THR A 743 27.77 -24.69 -15.12
C THR A 743 27.56 -24.57 -16.63
N ASP A 744 27.10 -23.42 -17.10
CA ASP A 744 27.07 -23.03 -18.50
C ASP A 744 28.27 -22.15 -18.91
N ALA A 745 28.23 -21.55 -20.09
CA ALA A 745 29.32 -20.75 -20.64
C ALA A 745 29.50 -19.37 -20.00
N THR A 746 28.53 -18.92 -19.21
CA THR A 746 28.55 -17.64 -18.47
C THR A 746 29.41 -17.73 -17.20
N ALA A 747 29.64 -18.93 -16.67
CA ALA A 747 30.69 -19.19 -15.69
C ALA A 747 32.07 -19.01 -16.33
N VAL A 748 32.76 -17.90 -16.01
CA VAL A 748 34.06 -17.56 -16.60
C VAL A 748 35.16 -17.63 -15.54
N LEU A 749 36.28 -18.28 -15.87
CA LEU A 749 37.51 -18.21 -15.08
C LEU A 749 38.67 -17.74 -15.97
N ALA A 750 39.32 -16.63 -15.62
CA ALA A 750 40.42 -16.12 -16.41
C ALA A 750 41.55 -15.43 -15.63
N GLY A 751 42.80 -15.62 -16.09
CA GLY A 751 43.98 -14.92 -15.56
C GLY A 751 44.60 -15.55 -14.31
N PHE A 752 44.37 -16.84 -14.05
CA PHE A 752 44.87 -17.52 -12.85
C PHE A 752 45.96 -18.56 -13.14
N THR A 753 46.87 -18.74 -12.19
CA THR A 753 47.68 -19.96 -12.06
C THR A 753 47.00 -20.93 -11.09
N ILE A 754 46.66 -22.13 -11.54
CA ILE A 754 45.99 -23.18 -10.75
C ILE A 754 47.00 -24.29 -10.47
N THR A 755 47.32 -24.53 -9.20
CA THR A 755 48.40 -25.42 -8.79
C THR A 755 48.09 -26.26 -7.56
N ALA A 756 48.89 -27.29 -7.34
CA ALA A 756 48.91 -28.10 -6.13
C ALA A 756 47.62 -28.88 -5.83
N GLY A 757 46.71 -29.06 -6.78
CA GLY A 757 45.62 -30.02 -6.63
C GLY A 757 46.14 -31.47 -6.60
N ASN A 758 45.63 -32.31 -5.70
CA ASN A 758 46.04 -33.70 -5.56
C ASN A 758 44.85 -34.66 -5.39
N ALA A 759 44.17 -34.98 -6.50
CA ALA A 759 43.02 -35.89 -6.53
C ALA A 759 43.46 -37.36 -6.34
N ASN A 760 43.77 -37.72 -5.09
CA ASN A 760 44.23 -39.05 -4.66
C ASN A 760 43.21 -39.83 -3.80
N GLY A 761 41.94 -39.42 -3.83
CA GLY A 761 40.86 -40.13 -3.16
C GLY A 761 40.62 -41.54 -3.74
N SER A 762 40.03 -42.42 -2.93
CA SER A 762 39.82 -43.83 -3.31
C SER A 762 38.67 -44.04 -4.31
N VAL A 763 37.78 -43.06 -4.48
CA VAL A 763 36.59 -43.12 -5.34
C VAL A 763 36.45 -41.83 -6.17
N ALA A 764 35.74 -41.91 -7.30
CA ALA A 764 35.33 -40.73 -8.04
C ALA A 764 34.31 -39.92 -7.22
N PRO A 765 34.28 -38.58 -7.32
CA PRO A 765 35.11 -37.73 -8.19
C PRO A 765 36.53 -37.48 -7.67
N HIS A 766 36.80 -37.73 -6.39
CA HIS A 766 38.03 -37.40 -5.66
C HIS A 766 39.33 -38.05 -6.15
N ASN A 767 39.24 -38.91 -7.16
CA ASN A 767 40.39 -39.57 -7.77
C ASN A 767 40.78 -38.99 -9.14
N SER A 768 40.18 -37.90 -9.63
CA SER A 768 40.45 -37.33 -10.96
C SER A 768 40.29 -35.81 -10.95
N GLY A 769 40.97 -35.06 -11.84
CA GLY A 769 40.79 -33.60 -11.92
C GLY A 769 41.42 -32.81 -10.77
N GLY A 770 42.74 -32.90 -10.59
CA GLY A 770 43.44 -32.19 -9.51
C GLY A 770 43.33 -30.67 -9.63
N GLY A 771 43.63 -30.13 -10.81
CA GLY A 771 43.49 -28.69 -11.09
C GLY A 771 42.03 -28.28 -11.26
N LEU A 772 41.34 -28.88 -12.22
CA LEU A 772 39.93 -28.59 -12.54
C LEU A 772 39.13 -29.87 -12.82
N TYR A 773 37.98 -29.98 -12.15
CA TYR A 773 37.00 -31.05 -12.36
C TYR A 773 35.69 -30.51 -12.94
N ILE A 774 35.23 -31.06 -14.07
CA ILE A 774 33.99 -30.69 -14.74
C ILE A 774 33.17 -31.94 -15.07
N SER A 775 31.95 -31.99 -14.52
CA SER A 775 30.92 -32.96 -14.87
C SER A 775 29.64 -32.22 -15.27
N SER A 776 29.07 -32.57 -16.42
CA SER A 776 27.85 -31.95 -16.96
C SER A 776 27.92 -30.42 -17.04
N GLY A 777 29.09 -29.85 -17.34
CA GLY A 777 29.30 -28.39 -17.39
C GLY A 777 29.93 -27.89 -18.69
N SER A 778 29.87 -26.58 -18.93
CA SER A 778 30.42 -25.91 -20.10
C SER A 778 31.05 -24.53 -19.83
N PRO A 779 31.83 -24.35 -18.73
CA PRO A 779 32.43 -23.06 -18.40
C PRO A 779 33.41 -22.55 -19.44
N THR A 780 33.63 -21.23 -19.44
CA THR A 780 34.63 -20.56 -20.26
C THR A 780 35.91 -20.34 -19.46
N ILE A 781 37.00 -20.99 -19.88
CA ILE A 781 38.33 -20.87 -19.24
C ILE A 781 39.27 -20.13 -20.19
N ASN A 782 39.89 -19.04 -19.74
CA ASN A 782 40.74 -18.22 -20.61
C ASN A 782 41.98 -17.69 -19.91
N ASN A 783 43.14 -17.70 -20.59
CA ASN A 783 44.37 -17.10 -20.05
C ASN A 783 44.77 -17.66 -18.66
N CYS A 784 44.59 -18.96 -18.45
CA CYS A 784 44.95 -19.64 -17.21
C CYS A 784 46.20 -20.51 -17.37
N VAL A 785 46.81 -20.90 -16.25
CA VAL A 785 47.94 -21.83 -16.20
C VAL A 785 47.67 -22.92 -15.18
N PHE A 786 47.35 -24.14 -15.63
CA PHE A 786 47.24 -25.33 -14.78
C PHE A 786 48.62 -25.97 -14.64
N ILE A 787 49.26 -25.86 -13.47
CA ILE A 787 50.63 -26.33 -13.25
C ILE A 787 50.76 -27.26 -12.05
N ALA A 788 51.58 -28.30 -12.18
CA ALA A 788 51.98 -29.16 -11.06
C ALA A 788 50.80 -29.79 -10.28
N ASN A 789 49.68 -30.06 -10.95
CA ASN A 789 48.56 -30.79 -10.37
C ASN A 789 48.76 -32.30 -10.52
N ALA A 790 48.26 -33.07 -9.56
CA ALA A 790 48.45 -34.51 -9.46
C ALA A 790 47.12 -35.26 -9.28
N THR A 791 47.08 -36.51 -9.75
CA THR A 791 45.95 -37.41 -9.49
C THR A 791 46.36 -38.89 -9.59
N ILE A 792 45.72 -39.74 -8.77
CA ILE A 792 45.87 -41.20 -8.90
C ILE A 792 44.92 -41.80 -9.95
N GLY A 793 43.98 -41.01 -10.49
CA GLY A 793 43.11 -41.41 -11.59
C GLY A 793 43.53 -40.72 -12.87
N ASN A 794 42.72 -39.77 -13.34
CA ASN A 794 42.81 -39.22 -14.70
C ASN A 794 42.70 -37.70 -14.73
N GLY A 795 43.32 -37.07 -15.72
CA GLY A 795 43.13 -35.64 -15.99
C GLY A 795 43.68 -34.78 -14.87
N ALA A 796 44.99 -34.79 -14.62
CA ALA A 796 45.54 -34.10 -13.45
C ALA A 796 45.37 -32.58 -13.53
N GLY A 797 45.56 -31.99 -14.72
CA GLY A 797 45.21 -30.59 -14.97
C GLY A 797 43.71 -30.37 -15.11
N LEU A 798 43.05 -31.17 -15.96
CA LEU A 798 41.61 -31.08 -16.25
C LEU A 798 40.98 -32.46 -16.47
N TYR A 799 39.84 -32.70 -15.83
CA TYR A 799 38.98 -33.86 -16.06
C TYR A 799 37.58 -33.42 -16.56
N LEU A 800 37.09 -34.05 -17.64
CA LEU A 800 35.77 -33.81 -18.22
C LEU A 800 34.90 -35.08 -18.24
N TYR A 801 33.63 -34.93 -17.87
CA TYR A 801 32.59 -35.95 -17.96
C TYR A 801 31.28 -35.35 -18.48
N SER A 802 30.75 -35.81 -19.62
CA SER A 802 29.54 -35.24 -20.25
C SER A 802 29.55 -33.71 -20.37
N SER A 803 30.70 -33.12 -20.70
CA SER A 803 30.96 -31.67 -20.57
C SER A 803 31.46 -31.04 -21.86
N SER A 804 31.20 -29.75 -22.05
CA SER A 804 31.60 -29.01 -23.27
C SER A 804 32.22 -27.62 -22.99
N PRO A 805 33.33 -27.54 -22.22
CA PRO A 805 33.94 -26.25 -21.90
C PRO A 805 34.67 -25.64 -23.10
N LYS A 806 34.76 -24.31 -23.10
CA LYS A 806 35.59 -23.55 -24.05
C LYS A 806 36.87 -23.09 -23.37
N ILE A 807 38.01 -23.54 -23.87
CA ILE A 807 39.32 -23.22 -23.26
C ILE A 807 40.20 -22.49 -24.27
N ALA A 808 40.63 -21.27 -23.92
CA ALA A 808 41.45 -20.43 -24.78
C ALA A 808 42.70 -19.90 -24.06
N ASN A 809 43.78 -19.69 -24.81
CA ASN A 809 45.02 -19.04 -24.33
C ASN A 809 45.57 -19.63 -23.01
N THR A 810 45.35 -20.92 -22.78
CA THR A 810 45.58 -21.57 -21.48
C THR A 810 46.74 -22.56 -21.57
N SER A 811 47.54 -22.64 -20.51
CA SER A 811 48.67 -23.56 -20.41
C SER A 811 48.42 -24.69 -19.42
N PHE A 812 48.78 -25.92 -19.78
CA PHE A 812 48.78 -27.10 -18.90
C PHE A 812 50.22 -27.62 -18.79
N LEU A 813 50.85 -27.37 -17.63
CA LEU A 813 52.28 -27.54 -17.43
C LEU A 813 52.58 -28.55 -16.30
N ASN A 814 53.45 -29.53 -16.53
CA ASN A 814 53.97 -30.41 -15.48
C ASN A 814 52.89 -31.13 -14.62
N ASN A 815 51.71 -31.39 -15.17
CA ASN A 815 50.64 -32.10 -14.47
C ASN A 815 50.85 -33.62 -14.56
N THR A 816 50.56 -34.36 -13.49
CA THR A 816 50.86 -35.79 -13.35
C THR A 816 49.63 -36.62 -13.02
N SER A 817 49.24 -37.52 -13.93
CA SER A 817 48.17 -38.50 -13.73
C SER A 817 48.76 -39.91 -13.66
N LEU A 818 48.20 -40.79 -12.83
CA LEU A 818 48.60 -42.20 -12.81
C LEU A 818 48.16 -42.97 -14.07
N TYR A 819 47.02 -42.63 -14.70
CA TYR A 819 46.44 -43.41 -15.80
C TYR A 819 46.36 -42.64 -17.13
N TYR A 820 45.37 -41.74 -17.28
CA TYR A 820 45.06 -41.10 -18.56
C TYR A 820 45.07 -39.57 -18.44
N GLY A 821 45.65 -38.88 -19.42
CA GLY A 821 45.57 -37.43 -19.50
C GLY A 821 46.35 -36.75 -18.38
N GLY A 822 47.68 -36.64 -18.53
CA GLY A 822 48.50 -35.90 -17.57
C GLY A 822 48.04 -34.45 -17.46
N ALA A 823 47.88 -33.78 -18.61
CA ALA A 823 47.19 -32.51 -18.69
C ALA A 823 45.66 -32.67 -18.68
N ILE A 824 45.08 -33.32 -19.70
CA ILE A 824 43.61 -33.34 -19.88
C ILE A 824 43.09 -34.75 -20.13
N TYR A 825 42.02 -35.13 -19.44
CA TYR A 825 41.23 -36.31 -19.76
C TYR A 825 39.77 -35.98 -20.08
N ASN A 826 39.35 -36.36 -21.29
CA ASN A 826 38.06 -36.04 -21.89
C ASN A 826 37.21 -37.32 -22.02
N ARG A 827 36.10 -37.43 -21.30
CA ARG A 827 35.36 -38.70 -21.18
C ARG A 827 33.84 -38.53 -21.33
N TYR A 828 33.21 -39.57 -21.87
CA TYR A 828 31.76 -39.78 -21.93
C TYR A 828 31.00 -38.64 -22.63
N TYR A 829 30.89 -38.70 -23.96
CA TYR A 829 30.17 -37.72 -24.79
C TYR A 829 30.54 -36.25 -24.55
N SER A 830 31.77 -35.98 -24.08
CA SER A 830 32.26 -34.63 -23.87
C SER A 830 32.76 -34.00 -25.17
N SER A 831 32.67 -32.67 -25.31
CA SER A 831 33.18 -31.92 -26.47
C SER A 831 34.18 -30.85 -26.03
N LEU A 832 35.46 -31.16 -26.12
CA LEU A 832 36.54 -30.26 -25.72
C LEU A 832 36.99 -29.38 -26.89
N THR A 833 37.04 -28.06 -26.69
CA THR A 833 37.67 -27.13 -27.63
C THR A 833 38.82 -26.37 -26.97
N LEU A 834 40.04 -26.54 -27.50
CA LEU A 834 41.24 -25.82 -27.10
C LEU A 834 41.68 -24.85 -28.19
N ILE A 835 41.91 -23.59 -27.85
CA ILE A 835 42.34 -22.55 -28.79
C ILE A 835 43.57 -21.84 -28.24
N ASN A 836 44.67 -21.78 -28.99
CA ASN A 836 45.91 -21.12 -28.57
C ASN A 836 46.50 -21.66 -27.24
N CYS A 837 46.35 -22.96 -26.97
CA CYS A 837 46.78 -23.55 -25.70
C CYS A 837 48.17 -24.18 -25.77
N LEU A 838 48.87 -24.23 -24.63
CA LEU A 838 50.16 -24.94 -24.48
C LEU A 838 49.98 -26.14 -23.54
N LEU A 839 50.37 -27.33 -23.96
CA LEU A 839 50.37 -28.53 -23.12
C LEU A 839 51.80 -29.07 -23.04
N ALA A 840 52.50 -28.84 -21.93
CA ALA A 840 53.91 -29.17 -21.81
C ALA A 840 54.33 -29.86 -20.49
N GLY A 841 55.30 -30.78 -20.57
CA GLY A 841 55.89 -31.40 -19.36
C GLY A 841 54.96 -32.36 -18.60
N ASN A 842 53.79 -32.68 -19.13
CA ASN A 842 52.80 -33.48 -18.40
C ASN A 842 53.14 -34.98 -18.44
N THR A 843 52.79 -35.71 -17.40
CA THR A 843 53.10 -37.14 -17.24
C THR A 843 51.83 -37.97 -17.04
N ALA A 844 51.71 -39.08 -17.78
CA ALA A 844 50.67 -40.09 -17.53
C ALA A 844 51.12 -41.50 -17.91
N LYS A 845 50.30 -42.52 -17.66
CA LYS A 845 50.53 -43.84 -18.26
C LYS A 845 50.26 -43.83 -19.76
N LEU A 846 49.19 -43.17 -20.20
CA LEU A 846 48.76 -43.07 -21.60
C LEU A 846 48.16 -41.69 -21.90
N GLY A 847 48.48 -41.12 -23.08
CA GLY A 847 47.93 -39.85 -23.54
C GLY A 847 48.27 -38.69 -22.60
N ALA A 848 49.57 -38.48 -22.34
CA ALA A 848 50.06 -37.56 -21.32
C ALA A 848 49.62 -36.09 -21.53
N ALA A 849 49.45 -35.65 -22.78
CA ALA A 849 48.87 -34.34 -23.07
C ALA A 849 47.33 -34.38 -23.03
N VAL A 850 46.71 -35.15 -23.92
CA VAL A 850 45.25 -35.30 -23.98
C VAL A 850 44.88 -36.76 -24.23
N SER A 851 43.92 -37.27 -23.46
CA SER A 851 43.30 -38.57 -23.71
C SER A 851 41.78 -38.41 -23.81
N SER A 852 41.18 -38.91 -24.89
CA SER A 852 39.72 -38.86 -25.12
C SER A 852 39.11 -40.26 -25.19
N SER A 853 37.93 -40.47 -24.59
CA SER A 853 37.27 -41.78 -24.54
C SER A 853 35.74 -41.71 -24.53
N ALA A 854 35.09 -42.86 -24.78
CA ALA A 854 33.64 -43.06 -24.66
C ALA A 854 32.81 -42.02 -25.44
N GLY A 855 33.02 -41.93 -26.76
CA GLY A 855 32.24 -41.04 -27.64
C GLY A 855 32.56 -39.55 -27.52
N SER A 856 33.61 -39.17 -26.79
CA SER A 856 34.01 -37.76 -26.64
C SER A 856 34.84 -37.26 -27.83
N SER A 857 34.71 -35.97 -28.14
CA SER A 857 35.46 -35.27 -29.18
C SER A 857 36.41 -34.22 -28.59
N ALA A 858 37.55 -33.98 -29.24
CA ALA A 858 38.50 -32.94 -28.86
C ALA A 858 39.01 -32.20 -30.10
N THR A 859 38.83 -30.89 -30.12
CA THR A 859 39.24 -29.97 -31.19
C THR A 859 40.36 -29.08 -30.67
N LEU A 860 41.53 -29.14 -31.30
CA LEU A 860 42.71 -28.35 -30.92
C LEU A 860 43.06 -27.40 -32.07
N LEU A 861 42.98 -26.10 -31.81
CA LEU A 861 43.25 -25.03 -32.76
C LEU A 861 44.43 -24.20 -32.26
N ASN A 862 45.48 -24.05 -33.07
CA ASN A 862 46.67 -23.27 -32.72
C ASN A 862 47.35 -23.67 -31.39
N CYS A 863 47.29 -24.95 -31.03
CA CYS A 863 47.85 -25.45 -29.78
C CYS A 863 49.27 -25.99 -29.95
N THR A 864 50.12 -25.82 -28.93
CA THR A 864 51.47 -26.41 -28.85
C THR A 864 51.47 -27.55 -27.83
N ILE A 865 51.95 -28.73 -28.23
CA ILE A 865 52.09 -29.91 -27.36
C ILE A 865 53.57 -30.31 -27.34
N SER A 866 54.23 -30.23 -26.18
CA SER A 866 55.68 -30.49 -26.09
C SER A 866 56.10 -31.22 -24.82
N GLN A 867 57.15 -32.03 -24.85
CA GLN A 867 57.78 -32.61 -23.64
C GLN A 867 56.84 -33.39 -22.70
N ASN A 868 55.77 -34.00 -23.23
CA ASN A 868 54.85 -34.82 -22.43
C ASN A 868 55.35 -36.28 -22.39
N THR A 869 55.27 -36.91 -21.22
CA THR A 869 55.83 -38.24 -20.96
C THR A 869 54.72 -39.26 -20.70
N ALA A 870 54.55 -40.24 -21.58
CA ALA A 870 53.79 -41.44 -21.26
C ALA A 870 54.73 -42.56 -20.80
N THR A 871 54.40 -43.22 -19.68
CA THR A 871 55.19 -44.35 -19.16
C THR A 871 54.99 -45.66 -19.94
N THR A 872 54.10 -45.65 -20.96
CA THR A 872 53.89 -46.73 -21.94
C THR A 872 53.81 -46.16 -23.38
N THR A 873 53.79 -47.00 -24.41
CA THR A 873 54.16 -46.69 -25.83
C THR A 873 53.36 -45.62 -26.62
N GLN A 874 52.55 -44.75 -25.99
CA GLN A 874 51.81 -43.66 -26.67
C GLN A 874 51.91 -42.34 -25.88
N SER A 875 52.89 -41.50 -26.24
CA SER A 875 53.33 -40.31 -25.47
C SER A 875 52.56 -39.01 -25.71
N GLY A 876 51.78 -38.88 -26.78
CA GLY A 876 51.14 -37.61 -27.16
C GLY A 876 49.63 -37.56 -26.97
N LEU A 877 48.90 -38.20 -27.89
CA LEU A 877 47.43 -38.16 -28.00
C LEU A 877 46.89 -39.58 -28.17
N ARG A 878 45.76 -39.91 -27.52
CA ARG A 878 45.08 -41.20 -27.70
C ARG A 878 43.57 -41.02 -27.93
N PRO A 879 43.07 -41.24 -29.16
CA PRO A 879 41.67 -41.59 -29.39
C PRO A 879 41.47 -43.11 -29.19
N GLN A 880 40.48 -43.52 -28.40
CA GLN A 880 40.06 -44.93 -28.31
C GLN A 880 39.11 -45.26 -29.49
N PRO A 881 39.24 -46.44 -30.14
CA PRO A 881 38.40 -46.79 -31.28
C PRO A 881 36.97 -47.05 -30.81
N ASN A 882 36.09 -46.07 -31.06
CA ASN A 882 34.61 -46.14 -31.20
C ASN A 882 34.03 -44.75 -31.59
N SER A 883 34.87 -43.80 -32.03
CA SER A 883 34.47 -42.49 -32.53
C SER A 883 34.34 -42.54 -34.06
N PHE A 884 33.12 -42.56 -34.56
CA PHE A 884 32.79 -42.15 -35.93
C PHE A 884 32.06 -40.81 -35.88
#